data_AF-A0A2V9UP32-F1
#
_entry.id   AF-A0A2V9UP32-F1
#
_cell.length_a   1.000
_cell.length_b   1.000
_cell.length_c   1.000
_cell.angle_alpha   90.00
_cell.angle_beta   90.00
_cell.angle_gamma   90.00
#
_symmetry.space_group_name_H-M   'P 1'
#
loop_
_entity.id
_entity.type
_entity.pdbx_description
1 polymer ?
#
loop_
_entity_poly.entity_id
_entity_poly.type
_entity_poly.pdbx_seq_one_letter_code
_entity_poly.pdbx_strand_id
1 'polypeptide(L)'
;MRASMGSFLSRAASCFLAITVLTFPAFAQEISSTPNSLTFTNTYVGKASGNKTLTITNLTSGQIVISTVSFSCPGFGLASGLAPFTLGTVQKITHYSIFFQPAAAQAYNCNFVITMKDGFVLNVPLTGTGLTTTAIASVSPTSLTFANQTVGVPSAPQTVTITNTGTQSVKLNAITPVPSSFTTSGVTLPAQIMPTRSLTFSVVYTPSHITSEVGAIDLTYNNLIDNGVMLTGNGVAATSLVISSPPILPQATQSAAYQATLATSGGVGPYTWSLGTGSTLPLGLVLSSSGVISGTLDPSLATGTYTFTAKATDNGTAASASTQFTLGVYANLKDNCNDISFNVPNTTTPMVALTDLGTGTYQGSVAGLYPNGSNVRPATHDSDGVTFAQGIQPLDSNGNPSPTGKYVLLAVGESTAQNEFNRFLPIANADPTKNSKLVIVNGAQGGATPNVFTSSTSVYWSMILNNYLPQNAVTANQVVAIWMEDVDGIAKGTFPTDIATLQTEYETIMQTMHTLFPNLKLMYFSSRVYAGYSNGVGKPPNPEPYAYEMSFAVKWAIQDQLNGNANLNYNPNNGPVVAPWMSWGPYYWSNGMLGRNDGLVWDCEDFSSDGTHPSSTFGQLKVASQLLNFLKTDNTTTPWYLAH
;
A
#
# COMPACT_ATOMS: atom_id res chain seq x y z
N MET A 1 -56.01 44.86 88.11
CA MET A 1 -55.57 44.37 86.79
C MET A 1 -54.13 44.80 86.56
N ARG A 2 -53.17 44.00 87.02
CA ARG A 2 -51.72 44.24 86.87
C ARG A 2 -51.05 43.14 87.67
N ALA A 3 -50.23 42.31 87.02
CA ALA A 3 -49.13 41.63 87.69
C ALA A 3 -48.20 41.07 86.62
N SER A 4 -46.97 41.57 86.62
CA SER A 4 -45.83 40.96 85.96
C SER A 4 -45.14 40.01 86.94
N MET A 5 -44.55 38.92 86.48
CA MET A 5 -43.39 38.31 87.14
C MET A 5 -42.56 37.52 86.13
N GLY A 6 -41.24 37.67 86.26
CA GLY A 6 -40.24 37.32 85.27
C GLY A 6 -39.51 35.97 85.49
N SER A 7 -38.48 35.83 84.66
CA SER A 7 -37.82 34.64 84.12
C SER A 7 -36.82 33.89 85.00
N PHE A 8 -36.64 32.59 84.73
CA PHE A 8 -35.42 31.80 84.99
C PHE A 8 -34.94 31.11 83.70
N LEU A 9 -33.62 31.12 83.47
CA LEU A 9 -32.90 30.46 82.37
C LEU A 9 -32.28 29.14 82.86
N SER A 10 -32.39 28.06 82.09
CA SER A 10 -31.67 26.78 82.29
C SER A 10 -30.87 26.37 81.04
N ARG A 11 -29.67 25.85 81.27
CA ARG A 11 -28.67 25.40 80.29
C ARG A 11 -29.09 24.14 79.52
N ALA A 12 -28.75 24.07 78.23
CA ALA A 12 -28.66 22.82 77.47
C ALA A 12 -27.37 22.81 76.62
N ALA A 13 -26.60 21.73 76.71
CA ALA A 13 -25.37 21.52 75.96
C ALA A 13 -25.66 20.98 74.55
N SER A 14 -25.02 21.54 73.53
CA SER A 14 -25.11 21.06 72.14
C SER A 14 -23.77 20.45 71.70
N CYS A 15 -23.78 19.16 71.37
CA CYS A 15 -22.68 18.46 70.70
C CYS A 15 -22.63 18.88 69.23
N PHE A 16 -21.51 19.47 68.79
CA PHE A 16 -21.21 19.66 67.37
C PHE A 16 -20.54 18.40 66.81
N LEU A 17 -21.22 17.73 65.87
CA LEU A 17 -20.63 16.67 65.06
C LEU A 17 -19.90 17.33 63.88
N ALA A 18 -18.57 17.36 63.92
CA ALA A 18 -17.75 17.83 62.81
C ALA A 18 -17.76 16.79 61.69
N ILE A 19 -18.55 17.01 60.63
CA ILE A 19 -18.42 16.28 59.38
C ILE A 19 -17.19 16.83 58.66
N THR A 20 -16.08 16.12 58.73
CA THR A 20 -14.94 16.32 57.83
C THR A 20 -15.40 15.99 56.40
N VAL A 21 -15.69 17.02 55.62
CA VAL A 21 -15.76 16.88 54.16
C VAL A 21 -14.34 16.58 53.70
N LEU A 22 -14.05 15.31 53.43
CA LEU A 22 -12.89 14.91 52.64
C LEU A 22 -13.09 15.51 51.24
N THR A 23 -12.51 16.68 51.01
CA THR A 23 -12.32 17.19 49.65
C THR A 23 -11.31 16.27 48.99
N PHE A 24 -11.79 15.30 48.22
CA PHE A 24 -10.93 14.62 47.26
C PHE A 24 -10.34 15.70 46.35
N PRO A 25 -9.00 15.77 46.19
CA PRO A 25 -8.44 16.63 45.17
C PRO A 25 -9.07 16.20 43.84
N ALA A 26 -9.75 17.12 43.16
CA ALA A 26 -10.09 16.90 41.76
C ALA A 26 -8.76 16.63 41.05
N PHE A 27 -8.56 15.40 40.58
CA PHE A 27 -7.37 15.08 39.79
C PHE A 27 -7.33 16.08 38.63
N ALA A 28 -6.29 16.90 38.58
CA ALA A 28 -6.10 17.83 37.48
C ALA A 28 -6.00 17.00 36.20
N GLN A 29 -6.75 17.39 35.16
CA GLN A 29 -6.70 16.69 33.88
C GLN A 29 -5.27 16.76 33.32
N GLU A 30 -4.60 15.61 33.22
CA GLU A 30 -3.20 15.53 32.78
C GLU A 30 -3.04 15.64 31.27
N ILE A 31 -4.09 15.24 30.53
CA ILE A 31 -4.06 15.10 29.08
C ILE A 31 -5.42 15.46 28.47
N SER A 32 -5.39 16.04 27.27
CA SER A 32 -6.60 16.35 26.49
C SER A 32 -6.48 15.92 25.04
N SER A 33 -7.63 15.75 24.37
CA SER A 33 -7.72 15.52 22.94
C SER A 33 -8.36 16.72 22.23
N THR A 34 -7.95 16.98 21.00
CA THR A 34 -8.57 17.93 20.07
C THR A 34 -8.71 17.28 18.69
N PRO A 35 -9.93 17.16 18.15
CA PRO A 35 -11.21 17.45 18.81
C PRO A 35 -11.44 16.55 20.05
N ASN A 36 -12.29 16.99 20.97
CA ASN A 36 -12.61 16.25 22.20
C ASN A 36 -13.58 15.07 21.97
N SER A 37 -14.08 14.92 20.74
CA SER A 37 -14.92 13.82 20.28
C SER A 37 -14.78 13.69 18.76
N LEU A 38 -15.05 12.50 18.23
CA LEU A 38 -15.10 12.24 16.79
C LEU A 38 -16.48 11.75 16.38
N THR A 39 -17.10 12.45 15.44
CA THR A 39 -18.32 11.99 14.76
C THR A 39 -17.96 11.56 13.35
N PHE A 40 -18.21 10.31 13.02
CA PHE A 40 -17.97 9.74 11.70
C PHE A 40 -19.23 9.78 10.84
N THR A 41 -19.02 9.88 9.53
CA THR A 41 -20.12 9.82 8.56
C THR A 41 -20.79 8.46 8.64
N ASN A 42 -22.12 8.45 8.55
CA ASN A 42 -22.88 7.20 8.44
C ASN A 42 -22.41 6.42 7.22
N THR A 43 -22.11 5.14 7.41
CA THR A 43 -21.58 4.26 6.35
C THR A 43 -22.26 2.91 6.43
N TYR A 44 -22.15 2.13 5.36
CA TYR A 44 -22.76 0.80 5.29
C TYR A 44 -21.91 -0.24 6.03
N VAL A 45 -22.56 -1.26 6.59
CA VAL A 45 -21.89 -2.38 7.28
C VAL A 45 -20.74 -2.94 6.43
N GLY A 46 -19.57 -3.05 7.04
CA GLY A 46 -18.35 -3.54 6.40
C GLY A 46 -17.58 -2.52 5.56
N LYS A 47 -18.14 -1.35 5.23
CA LYS A 47 -17.42 -0.27 4.52
C LYS A 47 -16.86 0.73 5.53
N ALA A 48 -15.54 0.93 5.52
CA ALA A 48 -14.90 1.93 6.37
C ALA A 48 -15.34 3.36 5.96
N SER A 49 -15.64 4.20 6.94
CA SER A 49 -15.64 5.64 6.78
C SER A 49 -14.19 6.11 6.68
N GLY A 50 -13.89 7.12 5.88
CA GLY A 50 -12.56 7.74 5.87
C GLY A 50 -12.06 8.11 7.28
N ASN A 51 -10.74 8.25 7.40
CA ASN A 51 -10.06 8.41 8.69
C ASN A 51 -10.30 9.80 9.30
N LYS A 52 -10.28 9.88 10.63
CA LYS A 52 -10.24 11.14 11.39
C LYS A 52 -9.10 11.11 12.41
N THR A 53 -8.43 12.24 12.57
CA THR A 53 -7.24 12.36 13.43
C THR A 53 -7.53 13.06 14.75
N LEU A 54 -6.85 12.64 15.81
CA LEU A 54 -6.82 13.28 17.13
C LEU A 54 -5.45 13.87 17.41
N THR A 55 -5.46 15.12 17.87
CA THR A 55 -4.31 15.77 18.51
C THR A 55 -4.40 15.59 20.02
N ILE A 56 -3.37 15.00 20.61
CA ILE A 56 -3.25 14.79 22.05
C ILE A 56 -2.30 15.84 22.63
N THR A 57 -2.71 16.45 23.74
CA THR A 57 -1.93 17.50 24.43
C THR A 57 -1.64 17.08 25.86
N ASN A 58 -0.36 17.04 26.23
CA ASN A 58 0.06 17.00 27.63
C ASN A 58 -0.21 18.36 28.28
N LEU A 59 -1.02 18.38 29.33
CA LEU A 59 -1.40 19.59 30.06
C LEU A 59 -0.53 19.83 31.30
N THR A 60 0.36 18.89 31.62
CA THR A 60 1.23 18.97 32.79
C THR A 60 2.54 19.69 32.47
N SER A 61 3.20 20.18 33.52
CA SER A 61 4.57 20.68 33.45
C SER A 61 5.63 19.56 33.50
N GLY A 62 5.20 18.29 33.53
CA GLY A 62 6.06 17.10 33.54
C GLY A 62 5.92 16.27 32.26
N GLN A 63 6.67 15.18 32.16
CA GLN A 63 6.43 14.17 31.14
C GLN A 63 5.29 13.26 31.56
N ILE A 64 4.47 12.82 30.59
CA ILE A 64 3.43 11.82 30.81
C ILE A 64 3.65 10.64 29.86
N VAL A 65 3.26 9.45 30.30
CA VAL A 65 3.44 8.22 29.50
C VAL A 65 2.08 7.62 29.21
N ILE A 66 1.68 7.64 27.93
CA ILE A 66 0.57 6.81 27.44
C ILE A 66 1.06 5.37 27.49
N SER A 67 0.36 4.50 28.21
CA SER A 67 0.72 3.10 28.35
C SER A 67 0.03 2.23 27.30
N THR A 68 -1.28 2.42 27.10
CA THR A 68 -2.07 1.61 26.16
C THR A 68 -3.18 2.45 25.52
N VAL A 69 -3.68 1.96 24.38
CA VAL A 69 -4.85 2.51 23.71
C VAL A 69 -5.81 1.38 23.33
N SER A 70 -7.11 1.65 23.42
CA SER A 70 -8.16 0.67 23.09
C SER A 70 -9.47 1.35 22.70
N PHE A 71 -10.48 0.54 22.38
CA PHE A 71 -11.84 1.01 22.10
C PHE A 71 -12.81 0.35 23.08
N SER A 72 -13.77 1.12 23.58
CA SER A 72 -14.77 0.61 24.53
C SER A 72 -15.83 -0.31 23.90
N CYS A 73 -15.85 -0.42 22.56
CA CYS A 73 -16.80 -1.23 21.80
C CYS A 73 -16.22 -1.55 20.40
N PRO A 74 -16.79 -2.51 19.65
CA PRO A 74 -16.39 -2.79 18.26
C PRO A 74 -16.87 -1.74 17.26
N GLY A 75 -16.34 -1.76 16.04
CA GLY A 75 -16.76 -0.90 14.92
C GLY A 75 -15.88 0.32 14.70
N PHE A 76 -14.96 0.61 15.61
CA PHE A 76 -13.89 1.59 15.42
C PHE A 76 -12.54 0.88 15.43
N GLY A 77 -11.59 1.42 14.65
CA GLY A 77 -10.24 0.89 14.54
C GLY A 77 -9.19 1.98 14.43
N LEU A 78 -7.94 1.62 14.71
CA LEU A 78 -6.79 2.50 14.53
C LEU A 78 -6.26 2.34 13.10
N ALA A 79 -6.19 3.44 12.37
CA ALA A 79 -5.43 3.54 11.14
C ALA A 79 -3.95 3.87 11.42
N SER A 80 -3.67 4.66 12.45
CA SER A 80 -2.29 4.92 12.92
C SER A 80 -2.27 5.44 14.36
N GLY A 81 -1.10 5.30 15.00
CA GLY A 81 -0.78 5.81 16.34
C GLY A 81 0.01 4.79 17.16
N LEU A 82 0.66 5.24 18.24
CA LEU A 82 1.55 4.40 19.06
C LEU A 82 1.15 4.36 20.54
N ALA A 83 1.43 3.22 21.17
CA ALA A 83 1.47 3.03 22.61
C ALA A 83 2.38 1.82 22.94
N PRO A 84 3.20 1.88 24.01
CA PRO A 84 3.38 3.03 24.90
C PRO A 84 4.13 4.19 24.23
N PHE A 85 3.92 5.42 24.70
CA PHE A 85 4.59 6.62 24.19
C PHE A 85 4.72 7.70 25.29
N THR A 86 5.86 8.40 25.32
CA THR A 86 6.13 9.47 26.30
C THR A 86 5.92 10.84 25.65
N LEU A 87 4.98 11.63 26.18
CA LEU A 87 4.82 13.03 25.82
C LEU A 87 5.70 13.92 26.70
N GLY A 88 6.48 14.78 26.05
CA GLY A 88 7.22 15.87 26.67
C GLY A 88 6.32 16.93 27.33
N THR A 89 6.95 17.88 28.02
CA THR A 89 6.26 18.96 28.74
C THR A 89 5.47 19.86 27.78
N VAL A 90 4.17 20.04 28.06
CA VAL A 90 3.25 20.87 27.24
C VAL A 90 3.25 20.46 25.74
N GLN A 91 3.68 19.24 25.43
CA GLN A 91 3.79 18.76 24.07
C GLN A 91 2.40 18.47 23.48
N LYS A 92 2.24 18.82 22.21
CA LYS A 92 1.09 18.46 21.39
C LYS A 92 1.52 17.53 20.26
N ILE A 93 0.80 16.43 20.07
CA ILE A 93 1.07 15.46 19.00
C ILE A 93 -0.23 15.15 18.26
N THR A 94 -0.26 15.29 16.93
CA THR A 94 -1.34 14.71 16.10
C THR A 94 -0.94 13.28 15.80
N HIS A 95 -1.53 12.34 16.52
CA HIS A 95 -0.89 11.03 16.68
C HIS A 95 -1.82 9.85 16.40
N TYR A 96 -3.12 9.98 16.67
CA TYR A 96 -4.06 8.88 16.46
C TYR A 96 -4.96 9.16 15.27
N SER A 97 -4.93 8.27 14.28
CA SER A 97 -5.87 8.24 13.16
C SER A 97 -6.83 7.08 13.37
N ILE A 98 -8.13 7.37 13.41
CA ILE A 98 -9.19 6.40 13.72
C ILE A 98 -10.15 6.33 12.54
N PHE A 99 -10.62 5.13 12.23
CA PHE A 99 -11.68 4.90 11.25
C PHE A 99 -12.89 4.23 11.90
N PHE A 100 -14.05 4.37 11.26
CA PHE A 100 -15.30 3.70 11.65
C PHE A 100 -15.70 2.71 10.56
N GLN A 101 -15.76 1.43 10.89
CA GLN A 101 -16.18 0.35 10.00
C GLN A 101 -17.21 -0.52 10.76
N PRO A 102 -18.51 -0.21 10.64
CA PRO A 102 -19.54 -0.87 11.43
C PRO A 102 -19.68 -2.34 11.04
N ALA A 103 -19.73 -3.22 12.04
CA ALA A 103 -20.04 -4.64 11.85
C ALA A 103 -21.55 -4.94 11.84
N ALA A 104 -22.38 -3.99 12.27
CA ALA A 104 -23.83 -4.12 12.34
C ALA A 104 -24.54 -2.79 12.05
N ALA A 105 -25.79 -2.88 11.59
CA ALA A 105 -26.60 -1.70 11.31
C ALA A 105 -27.21 -1.16 12.61
N GLN A 106 -26.54 -0.19 13.23
CA GLN A 106 -26.94 0.43 14.49
C GLN A 106 -26.20 1.75 14.70
N ALA A 107 -26.65 2.54 15.68
CA ALA A 107 -25.88 3.66 16.20
C ALA A 107 -24.77 3.15 17.13
N TYR A 108 -23.55 3.65 16.94
CA TYR A 108 -22.41 3.39 17.81
C TYR A 108 -22.10 4.64 18.64
N ASN A 109 -21.99 4.47 19.95
CA ASN A 109 -21.60 5.51 20.91
C ASN A 109 -20.54 4.92 21.82
N CYS A 110 -19.27 5.11 21.46
CA CYS A 110 -18.15 4.42 22.08
C CYS A 110 -17.06 5.42 22.47
N ASN A 111 -15.97 4.95 23.06
CA ASN A 111 -14.83 5.78 23.38
C ASN A 111 -13.57 5.18 22.77
N PHE A 112 -12.71 6.06 22.25
CA PHE A 112 -11.28 5.77 22.18
C PHE A 112 -10.71 5.99 23.58
N VAL A 113 -10.08 4.96 24.13
CA VAL A 113 -9.64 4.90 25.52
C VAL A 113 -8.12 4.98 25.53
N ILE A 114 -7.58 6.05 26.12
CA ILE A 114 -6.15 6.27 26.30
C ILE A 114 -5.85 6.08 27.78
N THR A 115 -5.04 5.07 28.12
CA THR A 115 -4.66 4.78 29.51
C THR A 115 -3.22 5.18 29.75
N MET A 116 -3.02 6.05 30.74
CA MET A 116 -1.73 6.55 31.19
C MET A 116 -1.04 5.54 32.13
N LYS A 117 0.27 5.68 32.29
CA LYS A 117 1.08 4.79 33.14
C LYS A 117 0.72 4.85 34.64
N ASP A 118 0.23 5.98 35.12
CA ASP A 118 -0.28 6.17 36.49
C ASP A 118 -1.73 5.67 36.68
N GLY A 119 -2.35 5.17 35.61
CA GLY A 119 -3.73 4.68 35.61
C GLY A 119 -4.79 5.73 35.27
N PHE A 120 -4.42 7.00 35.01
CA PHE A 120 -5.36 7.98 34.48
C PHE A 120 -5.91 7.52 33.12
N VAL A 121 -7.21 7.73 32.87
CA VAL A 121 -7.88 7.34 31.62
C VAL A 121 -8.54 8.53 30.96
N LEU A 122 -8.14 8.82 29.73
CA LEU A 122 -8.84 9.76 28.85
C LEU A 122 -9.76 8.98 27.91
N ASN A 123 -11.07 9.23 28.03
CA ASN A 123 -12.08 8.73 27.11
C ASN A 123 -12.41 9.83 26.08
N VAL A 124 -12.21 9.52 24.79
CA VAL A 124 -12.60 10.39 23.68
C VAL A 124 -13.84 9.81 23.01
N PRO A 125 -15.03 10.43 23.15
CA PRO A 125 -16.26 9.91 22.56
C PRO A 125 -16.17 9.79 21.04
N LEU A 126 -16.63 8.66 20.54
CA LEU A 126 -16.74 8.31 19.13
C LEU A 126 -18.20 8.01 18.79
N THR A 127 -18.70 8.62 17.73
CA THR A 127 -20.05 8.34 17.22
C THR A 127 -20.05 8.04 15.73
N GLY A 128 -20.97 7.19 15.30
CA GLY A 128 -21.19 6.83 13.90
C GLY A 128 -22.39 5.90 13.79
N THR A 129 -23.04 5.85 12.64
CA THR A 129 -24.16 4.92 12.41
C THR A 129 -23.83 3.96 11.28
N GLY A 130 -23.95 2.66 11.57
CA GLY A 130 -23.94 1.61 10.58
C GLY A 130 -25.28 1.54 9.86
N LEU A 131 -25.24 1.63 8.53
CA LEU A 131 -26.39 1.51 7.66
C LEU A 131 -26.47 0.09 7.08
N THR A 132 -27.68 -0.40 6.87
CA THR A 132 -27.91 -1.60 6.08
C THR A 132 -28.19 -1.24 4.62
N THR A 133 -27.75 -2.08 3.70
CA THR A 133 -28.09 -2.01 2.28
C THR A 133 -28.61 -3.36 1.85
N THR A 134 -29.63 -3.34 1.00
CA THR A 134 -30.10 -4.53 0.30
C THR A 134 -29.73 -4.50 -1.18
N ALA A 135 -28.89 -3.54 -1.60
CA ALA A 135 -28.27 -3.56 -2.92
C ALA A 135 -27.18 -4.65 -2.93
N ILE A 136 -27.06 -5.37 -4.03
CA ILE A 136 -26.05 -6.41 -4.20
C ILE A 136 -25.51 -6.29 -5.61
N ALA A 137 -24.22 -5.99 -5.76
CA ALA A 137 -23.55 -5.98 -7.05
C ALA A 137 -22.91 -7.34 -7.32
N SER A 138 -23.39 -8.02 -8.36
CA SER A 138 -22.75 -9.22 -8.91
C SER A 138 -21.97 -8.82 -10.16
N VAL A 139 -20.65 -9.03 -10.13
CA VAL A 139 -19.74 -8.69 -11.24
C VAL A 139 -19.40 -9.98 -11.97
N SER A 140 -19.58 -10.00 -13.30
CA SER A 140 -19.25 -11.15 -14.12
C SER A 140 -18.67 -10.72 -15.48
N PRO A 141 -17.55 -11.32 -15.92
CA PRO A 141 -16.71 -12.24 -15.15
C PRO A 141 -15.89 -11.49 -14.07
N THR A 142 -15.36 -12.21 -13.07
CA THR A 142 -14.46 -11.67 -12.03
C THR A 142 -12.99 -11.66 -12.46
N SER A 143 -12.69 -12.26 -13.60
CA SER A 143 -11.39 -12.18 -14.27
C SER A 143 -11.56 -12.18 -15.79
N LEU A 144 -10.65 -11.51 -16.49
CA LEU A 144 -10.52 -11.52 -17.94
C LEU A 144 -9.13 -11.99 -18.33
N THR A 145 -9.08 -12.99 -19.21
CA THR A 145 -7.84 -13.45 -19.83
C THR A 145 -7.88 -13.14 -21.32
N PHE A 146 -6.89 -12.39 -21.78
CA PHE A 146 -6.70 -12.06 -23.18
C PHE A 146 -5.74 -13.06 -23.81
N ALA A 147 -6.01 -13.43 -25.06
CA ALA A 147 -5.10 -14.27 -25.84
C ALA A 147 -3.77 -13.53 -26.10
N ASN A 148 -2.78 -14.26 -26.62
CA ASN A 148 -1.53 -13.67 -27.10
C ASN A 148 -1.85 -12.52 -28.07
N GLN A 149 -1.43 -11.32 -27.70
CA GLN A 149 -1.75 -10.10 -28.41
C GLN A 149 -0.45 -9.50 -28.94
N THR A 150 -0.43 -9.17 -30.23
CA THR A 150 0.74 -8.53 -30.83
C THR A 150 0.96 -7.17 -30.18
N VAL A 151 2.20 -6.90 -29.77
CA VAL A 151 2.60 -5.64 -29.16
C VAL A 151 2.19 -4.45 -30.03
N GLY A 152 1.60 -3.41 -29.43
CA GLY A 152 1.08 -2.21 -30.09
C GLY A 152 -0.27 -2.37 -30.78
N VAL A 153 -0.85 -3.57 -30.80
CA VAL A 153 -2.14 -3.86 -31.44
C VAL A 153 -3.20 -4.11 -30.36
N PRO A 154 -4.36 -3.42 -30.39
CA PRO A 154 -5.43 -3.66 -29.43
C PRO A 154 -6.09 -5.02 -29.66
N SER A 155 -6.47 -5.68 -28.57
CA SER A 155 -7.29 -6.88 -28.60
C SER A 155 -8.72 -6.58 -29.06
N ALA A 156 -9.46 -7.65 -29.39
CA ALA A 156 -10.92 -7.55 -29.37
C ALA A 156 -11.39 -7.17 -27.95
N PRO A 157 -12.42 -6.31 -27.81
CA PRO A 157 -12.96 -5.95 -26.50
C PRO A 157 -13.62 -7.16 -25.84
N GLN A 158 -13.38 -7.34 -24.54
CA GLN A 158 -14.14 -8.24 -23.68
C GLN A 158 -15.09 -7.43 -22.80
N THR A 159 -16.23 -8.01 -22.39
CA THR A 159 -17.27 -7.29 -21.64
C THR A 159 -17.29 -7.71 -20.18
N VAL A 160 -17.40 -6.72 -19.28
CA VAL A 160 -17.75 -6.93 -17.87
C VAL A 160 -19.18 -6.45 -17.64
N THR A 161 -19.94 -7.25 -16.91
CA THR A 161 -21.32 -6.95 -16.53
C THR A 161 -21.43 -6.82 -15.02
N ILE A 162 -21.98 -5.69 -14.56
CA ILE A 162 -22.36 -5.47 -13.16
C ILE A 162 -23.88 -5.59 -13.08
N THR A 163 -24.37 -6.64 -12.42
CA THR A 163 -25.81 -6.88 -12.23
C THR A 163 -26.20 -6.56 -10.79
N ASN A 164 -27.24 -5.74 -10.62
CA ASN A 164 -27.83 -5.54 -9.32
C ASN A 164 -28.80 -6.67 -8.99
N THR A 165 -28.36 -7.61 -8.17
CA THR A 165 -29.18 -8.75 -7.69
C THR A 165 -29.92 -8.44 -6.38
N GLY A 166 -29.73 -7.22 -5.85
CA GLY A 166 -30.39 -6.74 -4.65
C GLY A 166 -31.72 -6.04 -4.92
N THR A 167 -32.30 -5.48 -3.85
CA THR A 167 -33.60 -4.77 -3.89
C THR A 167 -33.47 -3.25 -3.79
N GLN A 168 -32.27 -2.72 -3.53
CA GLN A 168 -31.95 -1.29 -3.59
C GLN A 168 -30.99 -1.00 -4.75
N SER A 169 -30.92 0.25 -5.21
CA SER A 169 -30.03 0.66 -6.29
C SER A 169 -28.55 0.54 -5.91
N VAL A 170 -27.71 0.00 -6.79
CA VAL A 170 -26.25 0.08 -6.70
C VAL A 170 -25.79 1.43 -7.24
N LYS A 171 -24.94 2.15 -6.50
CA LYS A 171 -24.39 3.46 -6.91
C LYS A 171 -22.89 3.34 -7.21
N LEU A 172 -22.56 3.17 -8.48
CA LEU A 172 -21.19 3.03 -8.98
C LEU A 172 -20.59 4.42 -9.24
N ASN A 173 -19.46 4.71 -8.61
CA ASN A 173 -18.81 6.00 -8.68
C ASN A 173 -17.69 6.03 -9.72
N ALA A 174 -16.84 5.01 -9.75
CA ALA A 174 -15.65 4.96 -10.59
C ALA A 174 -15.38 3.53 -11.12
N ILE A 175 -14.73 3.45 -12.28
CA ILE A 175 -14.15 2.24 -12.86
C ILE A 175 -12.71 2.59 -13.23
N THR A 176 -11.73 2.01 -12.55
CA THR A 176 -10.32 2.39 -12.69
C THR A 176 -9.49 1.17 -13.09
N PRO A 177 -9.09 1.04 -14.37
CA PRO A 177 -8.17 -0.01 -14.82
C PRO A 177 -6.71 0.36 -14.52
N VAL A 178 -5.91 -0.64 -14.13
CA VAL A 178 -4.45 -0.53 -13.97
C VAL A 178 -3.81 -1.86 -14.39
N PRO A 179 -2.68 -1.89 -15.13
CA PRO A 179 -1.97 -0.76 -15.72
C PRO A 179 -2.67 -0.20 -16.98
N SER A 180 -2.09 0.83 -17.60
CA SER A 180 -2.65 1.56 -18.75
C SER A 180 -2.76 0.74 -20.05
N SER A 181 -2.11 -0.42 -20.13
CA SER A 181 -2.30 -1.41 -21.20
C SER A 181 -3.73 -1.96 -21.23
N PHE A 182 -4.47 -1.84 -20.12
CA PHE A 182 -5.90 -2.15 -20.05
C PHE A 182 -6.72 -0.86 -20.04
N THR A 183 -7.67 -0.76 -20.96
CA THR A 183 -8.54 0.42 -21.08
C THR A 183 -10.01 0.01 -20.97
N THR A 184 -10.86 0.92 -20.49
CA THR A 184 -12.30 0.70 -20.38
C THR A 184 -13.11 1.70 -21.20
N SER A 185 -14.28 1.28 -21.70
CA SER A 185 -15.18 2.15 -22.46
C SER A 185 -16.64 1.66 -22.38
N GLY A 186 -17.57 2.45 -22.90
CA GLY A 186 -18.99 2.07 -23.00
C GLY A 186 -19.83 2.40 -21.77
N VAL A 187 -19.34 3.25 -20.86
CA VAL A 187 -20.06 3.67 -19.64
C VAL A 187 -19.85 5.15 -19.36
N THR A 188 -20.87 5.80 -18.80
CA THR A 188 -20.80 7.16 -18.23
C THR A 188 -20.93 7.06 -16.72
N LEU A 189 -20.04 7.73 -15.99
CA LEU A 189 -19.97 7.69 -14.53
C LEU A 189 -20.20 9.10 -13.93
N PRO A 190 -20.76 9.21 -12.70
CA PRO A 190 -21.25 8.12 -11.86
C PRO A 190 -22.53 7.49 -12.42
N ALA A 191 -22.76 6.20 -12.12
CA ALA A 191 -23.89 5.43 -12.63
C ALA A 191 -24.74 4.81 -11.50
N GLN A 192 -26.03 4.62 -11.78
CA GLN A 192 -26.95 3.93 -10.87
C GLN A 192 -27.54 2.69 -11.55
N ILE A 193 -27.40 1.53 -10.92
CA ILE A 193 -27.92 0.26 -11.42
C ILE A 193 -29.14 -0.11 -10.57
N MET A 194 -30.32 0.01 -11.17
CA MET A 194 -31.60 -0.31 -10.51
C MET A 194 -31.72 -1.81 -10.22
N PRO A 195 -32.54 -2.24 -9.24
CA PRO A 195 -32.76 -3.66 -8.94
C PRO A 195 -33.07 -4.47 -10.19
N THR A 196 -32.48 -5.67 -10.31
CA THR A 196 -32.58 -6.60 -11.46
C THR A 196 -32.01 -6.10 -12.79
N ARG A 197 -31.45 -4.88 -12.82
CA ARG A 197 -30.80 -4.32 -14.02
C ARG A 197 -29.30 -4.61 -14.00
N SER A 198 -28.72 -4.51 -15.19
CA SER A 198 -27.29 -4.66 -15.39
C SER A 198 -26.72 -3.43 -16.11
N LEU A 199 -25.45 -3.15 -15.83
CA LEU A 199 -24.63 -2.19 -16.55
C LEU A 199 -23.43 -2.95 -17.12
N THR A 200 -23.09 -2.67 -18.38
CA THR A 200 -21.97 -3.31 -19.07
C THR A 200 -20.93 -2.28 -19.47
N PHE A 201 -19.66 -2.65 -19.43
CA PHE A 201 -18.57 -1.88 -20.02
C PHE A 201 -17.57 -2.83 -20.70
N SER A 202 -16.82 -2.29 -21.65
CA SER A 202 -15.84 -3.04 -22.43
C SER A 202 -14.44 -2.82 -21.89
N VAL A 203 -13.59 -3.85 -21.98
CA VAL A 203 -12.18 -3.85 -21.60
C VAL A 203 -11.35 -4.28 -22.80
N VAL A 204 -10.29 -3.54 -23.11
CA VAL A 204 -9.35 -3.85 -24.21
C VAL A 204 -7.94 -3.94 -23.66
N TYR A 205 -7.18 -4.94 -24.13
CA TYR A 205 -5.77 -5.13 -23.82
C TYR A 205 -4.89 -4.70 -25.02
N THR A 206 -3.93 -3.81 -24.79
CA THR A 206 -2.95 -3.38 -25.79
C THR A 206 -1.54 -3.46 -25.18
N PRO A 207 -0.82 -4.60 -25.35
CA PRO A 207 0.51 -4.77 -24.78
C PRO A 207 1.53 -3.82 -25.40
N SER A 208 2.47 -3.32 -24.60
CA SER A 208 3.62 -2.57 -25.10
C SER A 208 4.96 -3.30 -25.08
N HIS A 209 5.00 -4.47 -24.45
CA HIS A 209 6.20 -5.30 -24.31
C HIS A 209 5.88 -6.76 -24.62
N ILE A 210 6.90 -7.52 -25.01
CA ILE A 210 6.80 -8.97 -25.25
C ILE A 210 6.91 -9.67 -23.89
N THR A 211 5.84 -9.59 -23.11
CA THR A 211 5.79 -10.14 -21.76
C THR A 211 4.37 -10.50 -21.37
N SER A 212 4.24 -11.37 -20.38
CA SER A 212 2.97 -11.58 -19.68
C SER A 212 2.73 -10.43 -18.70
N GLU A 213 1.50 -9.95 -18.64
CA GLU A 213 1.12 -8.78 -17.87
C GLU A 213 -0.15 -9.07 -17.08
N VAL A 214 -0.20 -8.53 -15.85
CA VAL A 214 -1.34 -8.66 -14.96
C VAL A 214 -1.79 -7.28 -14.51
N GLY A 215 -3.11 -7.10 -14.47
CA GLY A 215 -3.76 -5.87 -14.04
C GLY A 215 -5.04 -6.14 -13.27
N ALA A 216 -5.72 -5.07 -12.88
CA ALA A 216 -7.01 -5.12 -12.25
C ALA A 216 -7.88 -3.92 -12.65
N ILE A 217 -9.17 -4.05 -12.43
CA ILE A 217 -10.14 -2.95 -12.46
C ILE A 217 -10.67 -2.77 -11.05
N ASP A 218 -10.54 -1.57 -10.48
CA ASP A 218 -11.22 -1.21 -9.24
C ASP A 218 -12.60 -0.61 -9.56
N LEU A 219 -13.63 -1.12 -8.87
CA LEU A 219 -15.01 -0.67 -8.94
C LEU A 219 -15.39 -0.04 -7.60
N THR A 220 -15.45 1.28 -7.58
CA THR A 220 -15.77 2.03 -6.37
C THR A 220 -17.27 2.31 -6.28
N TYR A 221 -17.89 1.98 -5.14
CA TYR A 221 -19.32 2.21 -4.88
C TYR A 221 -19.54 3.15 -3.70
N ASN A 222 -20.65 3.89 -3.74
CA ASN A 222 -21.06 4.75 -2.62
C ASN A 222 -21.73 3.96 -1.49
N ASN A 223 -22.42 2.87 -1.82
CA ASN A 223 -23.27 2.13 -0.89
C ASN A 223 -22.96 0.64 -0.75
N LEU A 224 -21.81 0.20 -1.27
CA LEU A 224 -21.29 -1.15 -1.15
C LEU A 224 -19.80 -1.12 -0.83
N ILE A 225 -19.27 -2.26 -0.38
CA ILE A 225 -17.83 -2.49 -0.33
C ILE A 225 -17.29 -2.51 -1.77
N ASP A 226 -16.16 -1.87 -1.99
CA ASP A 226 -15.52 -1.80 -3.31
C ASP A 226 -15.01 -3.19 -3.72
N ASN A 227 -15.04 -3.48 -5.03
CA ASN A 227 -14.60 -4.76 -5.57
C ASN A 227 -13.89 -4.57 -6.91
N GLY A 228 -13.49 -5.64 -7.58
CA GLY A 228 -12.75 -5.51 -8.83
C GLY A 228 -12.78 -6.72 -9.76
N VAL A 229 -12.09 -6.58 -10.88
CA VAL A 229 -11.91 -7.61 -11.92
C VAL A 229 -10.42 -7.79 -12.19
N MET A 230 -9.92 -9.03 -12.13
CA MET A 230 -8.54 -9.34 -12.48
C MET A 230 -8.34 -9.40 -13.99
N LEU A 231 -7.21 -8.92 -14.49
CA LEU A 231 -6.88 -8.88 -15.92
C LEU A 231 -5.55 -9.60 -16.17
N THR A 232 -5.49 -10.45 -17.19
CA THR A 232 -4.23 -11.09 -17.61
C THR A 232 -4.11 -11.06 -19.13
N GLY A 233 -2.93 -10.74 -19.65
CA GLY A 233 -2.64 -10.77 -21.08
C GLY A 233 -1.19 -11.15 -21.36
N ASN A 234 -0.88 -11.47 -22.61
CA ASN A 234 0.48 -11.79 -23.03
C ASN A 234 0.82 -11.08 -24.34
N GLY A 235 1.84 -10.22 -24.31
CA GLY A 235 2.39 -9.56 -25.49
C GLY A 235 3.30 -10.47 -26.30
N VAL A 236 3.12 -10.50 -27.62
CA VAL A 236 3.99 -11.24 -28.55
C VAL A 236 4.61 -10.34 -29.61
N ALA A 237 5.76 -10.76 -30.14
CA ALA A 237 6.52 -10.00 -31.13
C ALA A 237 5.69 -9.68 -32.39
N ALA A 238 5.88 -8.48 -32.94
CA ALA A 238 5.30 -8.09 -34.22
C ALA A 238 6.17 -8.57 -35.39
N THR A 239 5.54 -9.01 -36.48
CA THR A 239 6.22 -9.44 -37.71
C THR A 239 6.46 -8.30 -38.71
N SER A 240 5.71 -7.21 -38.58
CA SER A 240 5.86 -5.97 -39.35
C SER A 240 6.15 -4.83 -38.39
N LEU A 241 6.78 -3.75 -38.89
CA LEU A 241 7.02 -2.56 -38.09
C LEU A 241 5.69 -2.04 -37.53
N VAL A 242 5.62 -1.99 -36.19
CA VAL A 242 4.55 -1.34 -35.43
C VAL A 242 5.17 -0.44 -34.38
N ILE A 243 4.43 0.59 -33.99
CA ILE A 243 4.75 1.35 -32.79
C ILE A 243 4.20 0.56 -31.60
N SER A 244 5.08 0.13 -30.71
CA SER A 244 4.74 -0.75 -29.58
C SER A 244 4.27 0.02 -28.35
N SER A 245 4.62 1.29 -28.21
CA SER A 245 4.23 2.08 -27.03
C SER A 245 2.70 2.17 -26.88
N PRO A 246 2.16 2.17 -25.64
CA PRO A 246 0.74 2.32 -25.41
C PRO A 246 0.24 3.65 -26.01
N PRO A 247 -0.90 3.67 -26.73
CA PRO A 247 -1.40 4.89 -27.35
C PRO A 247 -1.83 5.93 -26.31
N ILE A 248 -2.08 5.54 -25.07
CA ILE A 248 -2.21 6.45 -23.93
C ILE A 248 -0.86 6.50 -23.25
N LEU A 249 -0.16 7.62 -23.40
CA LEU A 249 1.09 7.83 -22.71
C LEU A 249 0.84 8.12 -21.23
N PRO A 250 1.82 7.82 -20.37
CA PRO A 250 1.82 8.29 -18.99
C PRO A 250 1.46 9.76 -18.85
N GLN A 251 0.82 10.08 -17.74
CA GLN A 251 0.29 11.41 -17.51
C GLN A 251 1.43 12.44 -17.38
N ALA A 252 1.16 13.68 -17.80
CA ALA A 252 2.06 14.81 -17.66
C ALA A 252 1.47 15.85 -16.72
N THR A 253 2.33 16.54 -15.99
CA THR A 253 1.93 17.58 -15.04
C THR A 253 2.38 18.95 -15.54
N GLN A 254 1.55 19.98 -15.37
CA GLN A 254 1.96 21.37 -15.63
C GLN A 254 3.26 21.72 -14.89
N SER A 255 4.14 22.51 -15.53
CA SER A 255 5.44 22.94 -14.97
C SER A 255 6.41 21.82 -14.60
N ALA A 256 6.09 20.56 -14.94
CA ALA A 256 6.90 19.40 -14.63
C ALA A 256 7.79 18.98 -15.81
N ALA A 257 8.96 18.43 -15.51
CA ALA A 257 9.72 17.65 -16.46
C ALA A 257 8.92 16.40 -16.87
N TYR A 258 9.01 16.03 -18.13
CA TYR A 258 8.40 14.83 -18.68
C TYR A 258 9.40 14.15 -19.59
N GLN A 259 9.41 12.83 -19.56
CA GLN A 259 10.18 12.02 -20.49
C GLN A 259 9.42 10.73 -20.76
N ALA A 260 9.28 10.35 -22.02
CA ALA A 260 8.74 9.05 -22.41
C ALA A 260 9.49 8.56 -23.65
N THR A 261 9.89 7.30 -23.67
CA THR A 261 10.54 6.70 -24.83
C THR A 261 9.54 5.90 -25.63
N LEU A 262 9.33 6.32 -26.89
CA LEU A 262 8.53 5.56 -27.84
C LEU A 262 9.33 4.37 -28.37
N ALA A 263 8.68 3.23 -28.44
CA ALA A 263 9.26 1.97 -28.88
C ALA A 263 8.56 1.47 -30.14
N THR A 264 9.26 0.61 -30.87
CA THR A 264 8.72 -0.15 -32.00
C THR A 264 8.90 -1.65 -31.78
N SER A 265 8.15 -2.45 -32.52
CA SER A 265 8.35 -3.89 -32.66
C SER A 265 8.29 -4.28 -34.14
N GLY A 266 8.97 -5.36 -34.52
CA GLY A 266 9.13 -5.76 -35.93
C GLY A 266 10.03 -4.81 -36.73
N GLY A 267 10.22 -5.08 -38.02
CA GLY A 267 11.15 -4.32 -38.88
C GLY A 267 12.60 -4.81 -38.78
N VAL A 268 13.50 -4.15 -39.51
CA VAL A 268 14.95 -4.47 -39.55
C VAL A 268 15.75 -3.48 -38.71
N GLY A 269 15.37 -2.21 -38.71
CA GLY A 269 16.07 -1.13 -38.02
C GLY A 269 17.35 -0.67 -38.75
N PRO A 270 17.99 0.43 -38.30
CA PRO A 270 17.59 1.31 -37.20
C PRO A 270 16.34 2.15 -37.53
N TYR A 271 15.66 2.64 -36.49
CA TYR A 271 14.42 3.41 -36.63
C TYR A 271 14.65 4.92 -36.48
N THR A 272 13.92 5.73 -37.24
CA THR A 272 13.84 7.19 -37.06
C THR A 272 12.42 7.63 -36.72
N TRP A 273 12.31 8.59 -35.81
CA TRP A 273 11.03 9.11 -35.33
C TRP A 273 10.79 10.54 -35.77
N SER A 274 9.51 10.85 -36.02
CA SER A 274 9.03 12.19 -36.35
C SER A 274 7.58 12.36 -35.93
N LEU A 275 7.12 13.61 -35.79
CA LEU A 275 5.70 13.88 -35.70
C LEU A 275 5.03 13.68 -37.05
N GLY A 276 3.82 13.11 -37.04
CA GLY A 276 2.98 13.05 -38.22
C GLY A 276 2.62 14.44 -38.74
N THR A 277 2.30 14.55 -40.02
CA THR A 277 1.94 15.83 -40.64
C THR A 277 0.79 16.51 -39.88
N GLY A 278 0.99 17.78 -39.50
CA GLY A 278 0.02 18.56 -38.74
C GLY A 278 -0.08 18.21 -37.24
N SER A 279 0.72 17.27 -36.74
CA SER A 279 0.75 16.94 -35.31
C SER A 279 1.66 17.88 -34.53
N THR A 280 1.25 18.22 -33.31
CA THR A 280 2.00 19.05 -32.37
C THR A 280 1.96 18.42 -30.99
N LEU A 281 3.09 18.38 -30.29
CA LEU A 281 3.12 17.99 -28.88
C LEU A 281 2.58 19.14 -28.01
N PRO A 282 2.17 18.85 -26.76
CA PRO A 282 1.94 19.89 -25.76
C PRO A 282 3.12 20.85 -25.62
N LEU A 283 2.81 22.11 -25.34
CA LEU A 283 3.82 23.17 -25.27
C LEU A 283 4.89 22.83 -24.21
N GLY A 284 6.16 22.92 -24.61
CA GLY A 284 7.30 22.57 -23.77
C GLY A 284 7.88 21.17 -24.02
N LEU A 285 7.20 20.32 -24.82
CA LEU A 285 7.68 18.99 -25.20
C LEU A 285 8.21 18.94 -26.63
N VAL A 286 9.22 18.07 -26.84
CA VAL A 286 9.81 17.76 -28.14
C VAL A 286 9.91 16.25 -28.34
N LEU A 287 9.81 15.77 -29.58
CA LEU A 287 10.11 14.38 -29.96
C LEU A 287 11.47 14.34 -30.67
N SER A 288 12.42 13.58 -30.12
CA SER A 288 13.71 13.34 -30.74
C SER A 288 13.59 12.35 -31.91
N SER A 289 14.60 12.33 -32.79
CA SER A 289 14.70 11.34 -33.87
C SER A 289 14.91 9.91 -33.36
N SER A 290 15.33 9.74 -32.11
CA SER A 290 15.46 8.45 -31.42
C SER A 290 14.17 7.97 -30.75
N GLY A 291 13.08 8.75 -30.81
CA GLY A 291 11.79 8.37 -30.25
C GLY A 291 11.56 8.82 -28.81
N VAL A 292 12.41 9.70 -28.27
CA VAL A 292 12.24 10.22 -26.91
C VAL A 292 11.40 11.49 -26.95
N ILE A 293 10.26 11.48 -26.27
CA ILE A 293 9.50 12.68 -25.93
C ILE A 293 10.08 13.24 -24.65
N SER A 294 10.53 14.49 -24.64
CA SER A 294 11.05 15.12 -23.43
C SER A 294 10.84 16.61 -23.38
N GLY A 295 10.97 17.18 -22.18
CA GLY A 295 10.91 18.62 -21.94
C GLY A 295 10.27 18.97 -20.61
N THR A 296 9.93 20.24 -20.43
CA THR A 296 9.18 20.72 -19.26
C THR A 296 7.88 21.35 -19.76
N LEU A 297 6.74 20.88 -19.25
CA LEU A 297 5.43 21.36 -19.69
C LEU A 297 5.26 22.83 -19.32
N ASP A 298 4.78 23.63 -20.27
CA ASP A 298 4.60 25.06 -20.05
C ASP A 298 3.55 25.32 -18.94
N PRO A 299 3.81 26.23 -17.98
CA PRO A 299 2.87 26.55 -16.91
C PRO A 299 1.50 27.06 -17.39
N SER A 300 1.43 27.62 -18.60
CA SER A 300 0.19 28.16 -19.18
C SER A 300 -0.66 27.12 -19.92
N LEU A 301 -0.14 25.90 -20.10
CA LEU A 301 -0.84 24.84 -20.80
C LEU A 301 -2.11 24.44 -20.02
N ALA A 302 -3.27 24.37 -20.67
CA ALA A 302 -4.49 23.94 -20.00
C ALA A 302 -4.41 22.47 -19.55
N THR A 303 -5.09 22.13 -18.46
CA THR A 303 -5.29 20.71 -18.12
C THR A 303 -6.27 20.09 -19.11
N GLY A 304 -6.09 18.81 -19.39
CA GLY A 304 -6.94 18.06 -20.31
C GLY A 304 -6.17 17.07 -21.16
N THR A 305 -6.86 16.56 -22.17
CA THR A 305 -6.34 15.49 -23.02
C THR A 305 -5.80 16.07 -24.33
N TYR A 306 -4.54 15.81 -24.62
CA TYR A 306 -3.87 16.21 -25.85
C TYR A 306 -3.67 15.00 -26.75
N THR A 307 -3.79 15.19 -28.07
CA THR A 307 -3.53 14.11 -29.04
C THR A 307 -2.52 14.56 -30.08
N PHE A 308 -1.64 13.64 -30.49
CA PHE A 308 -0.65 13.87 -31.54
C PHE A 308 -0.33 12.55 -32.23
N THR A 309 0.08 12.59 -33.49
CA THR A 309 0.55 11.38 -34.19
C THR A 309 2.07 11.36 -34.21
N ALA A 310 2.67 10.23 -33.81
CA ALA A 310 4.08 9.96 -34.05
C ALA A 310 4.24 8.92 -35.15
N LYS A 311 5.30 9.07 -35.94
CA LYS A 311 5.67 8.18 -37.04
C LYS A 311 7.06 7.60 -36.79
N ALA A 312 7.16 6.28 -36.81
CA ALA A 312 8.41 5.55 -36.87
C ALA A 312 8.69 5.10 -38.30
N THR A 313 9.93 5.27 -38.76
CA THR A 313 10.40 4.81 -40.08
C THR A 313 11.56 3.84 -39.88
N ASP A 314 11.46 2.64 -40.45
CA ASP A 314 12.55 1.68 -40.54
C ASP A 314 13.48 2.10 -41.67
N ASN A 315 14.69 2.55 -41.33
CA ASN A 315 15.64 3.04 -42.32
C ASN A 315 16.21 1.90 -43.18
N GLY A 316 16.12 0.64 -42.74
CA GLY A 316 16.60 -0.53 -43.48
C GLY A 316 15.65 -0.98 -44.59
N THR A 317 14.34 -0.73 -44.43
CA THR A 317 13.30 -1.18 -45.38
C THR A 317 12.45 -0.06 -45.96
N ALA A 318 12.60 1.17 -45.44
CA ALA A 318 11.73 2.32 -45.67
C ALA A 318 10.25 2.09 -45.26
N ALA A 319 9.94 1.00 -44.55
CA ALA A 319 8.63 0.79 -43.96
C ALA A 319 8.36 1.85 -42.87
N SER A 320 7.10 2.24 -42.69
CA SER A 320 6.73 3.18 -41.63
C SER A 320 5.45 2.78 -40.93
N ALA A 321 5.39 3.06 -39.63
CA ALA A 321 4.22 2.91 -38.79
C ALA A 321 3.85 4.27 -38.19
N SER A 322 2.56 4.49 -37.92
CA SER A 322 2.09 5.72 -37.29
C SER A 322 0.98 5.41 -36.31
N THR A 323 1.04 6.04 -35.14
CA THR A 323 0.07 5.85 -34.06
C THR A 323 -0.30 7.22 -33.51
N GLN A 324 -1.61 7.44 -33.31
CA GLN A 324 -2.08 8.58 -32.54
C GLN A 324 -1.90 8.27 -31.06
N PHE A 325 -1.15 9.13 -30.39
CA PHE A 325 -0.97 9.12 -28.96
C PHE A 325 -1.89 10.13 -28.30
N THR A 326 -2.27 9.81 -27.08
CA THR A 326 -3.00 10.64 -26.16
C THR A 326 -2.13 10.89 -24.93
N LEU A 327 -2.01 12.16 -24.53
CA LEU A 327 -1.30 12.58 -23.33
C LEU A 327 -2.25 13.39 -22.45
N GLY A 328 -2.57 12.86 -21.28
CA GLY A 328 -3.33 13.60 -20.27
C GLY A 328 -2.41 14.58 -19.55
N VAL A 329 -2.79 15.86 -19.53
CA VAL A 329 -2.08 16.92 -18.80
C VAL A 329 -2.91 17.32 -17.59
N TYR A 330 -2.32 17.18 -16.40
CA TYR A 330 -2.98 17.48 -15.14
C TYR A 330 -2.39 18.70 -14.47
N ALA A 331 -3.18 19.27 -13.54
CA ALA A 331 -2.74 20.39 -12.74
C ALA A 331 -1.62 19.92 -11.82
N ASN A 332 -0.61 20.78 -11.63
CA ASN A 332 0.42 20.49 -10.64
C ASN A 332 -0.20 20.52 -9.24
N LEU A 333 -0.29 19.35 -8.59
CA LEU A 333 -0.80 19.22 -7.22
C LEU A 333 0.24 19.64 -6.15
N LYS A 334 1.30 20.32 -6.59
CA LYS A 334 2.53 20.67 -5.85
C LYS A 334 3.45 19.48 -5.62
N ASP A 335 3.30 18.46 -6.45
CA ASP A 335 4.15 17.27 -6.47
C ASP A 335 5.45 17.60 -7.22
N ASN A 336 6.55 16.97 -6.82
CA ASN A 336 7.86 17.21 -7.43
C ASN A 336 8.15 16.26 -8.59
N CYS A 337 7.45 16.50 -9.68
CA CYS A 337 7.60 15.71 -10.90
C CYS A 337 8.90 16.02 -11.68
N ASN A 338 9.87 16.75 -11.11
CA ASN A 338 11.00 17.33 -11.84
C ASN A 338 12.29 16.50 -11.84
N ASP A 339 12.33 15.36 -11.14
CA ASP A 339 13.51 14.47 -11.14
C ASP A 339 13.22 13.13 -11.81
N ILE A 340 13.46 13.08 -13.12
CA ILE A 340 13.75 11.81 -13.81
C ILE A 340 15.19 11.44 -13.45
N SER A 341 15.36 10.64 -12.40
CA SER A 341 16.67 10.45 -11.77
C SER A 341 17.73 9.86 -12.72
N PHE A 342 18.86 10.57 -12.83
CA PHE A 342 20.14 10.06 -13.35
C PHE A 342 21.10 9.76 -12.18
N ASN A 343 20.57 9.25 -11.07
CA ASN A 343 21.23 9.31 -9.75
C ASN A 343 22.28 8.23 -9.49
N VAL A 344 22.95 7.73 -10.53
CA VAL A 344 24.15 6.92 -10.34
C VAL A 344 25.31 7.88 -9.98
N PRO A 345 25.95 7.75 -8.80
CA PRO A 345 27.04 8.64 -8.41
C PRO A 345 28.12 8.74 -9.50
N ASN A 346 28.43 9.96 -9.91
CA ASN A 346 29.47 10.29 -10.90
C ASN A 346 29.23 9.72 -12.32
N THR A 347 27.98 9.44 -12.73
CA THR A 347 27.68 9.08 -14.12
C THR A 347 26.49 9.87 -14.68
N THR A 348 26.32 9.80 -15.99
CA THR A 348 25.14 10.31 -16.72
C THR A 348 24.20 9.20 -17.16
N THR A 349 24.41 7.97 -16.67
CA THR A 349 23.60 6.80 -17.07
C THR A 349 22.42 6.67 -16.11
N PRO A 350 21.19 6.49 -16.63
CA PRO A 350 20.05 6.19 -15.78
C PRO A 350 20.26 4.92 -14.96
N MET A 351 19.70 4.88 -13.75
CA MET A 351 19.64 3.66 -12.95
C MET A 351 18.75 2.62 -13.63
N VAL A 352 19.17 1.36 -13.58
CA VAL A 352 18.47 0.20 -14.17
C VAL A 352 18.04 -0.69 -13.03
N ALA A 353 16.81 -1.21 -13.08
CA ALA A 353 16.26 -2.08 -12.05
C ALA A 353 17.14 -3.32 -11.83
N LEU A 354 17.19 -3.86 -10.61
CA LEU A 354 18.00 -5.07 -10.33
C LEU A 354 17.60 -6.22 -11.26
N THR A 355 16.30 -6.36 -11.53
CA THR A 355 15.77 -7.39 -12.43
C THR A 355 16.31 -7.26 -13.84
N ASP A 356 16.54 -6.04 -14.31
CA ASP A 356 16.92 -5.77 -15.69
C ASP A 356 18.44 -5.73 -15.85
N LEU A 357 19.14 -5.29 -14.80
CA LEU A 357 20.60 -5.30 -14.77
C LEU A 357 21.14 -6.74 -14.73
N GLY A 358 20.42 -7.66 -14.08
CA GLY A 358 20.72 -9.09 -14.09
C GLY A 358 22.16 -9.40 -13.63
N THR A 359 22.97 -9.98 -14.51
CA THR A 359 24.39 -10.28 -14.25
C THR A 359 25.31 -9.05 -14.28
N GLY A 360 24.80 -7.89 -14.66
CA GLY A 360 25.51 -6.61 -14.57
C GLY A 360 25.75 -6.19 -13.12
N THR A 361 26.56 -5.15 -12.93
CA THR A 361 26.98 -4.70 -11.60
C THR A 361 26.60 -3.26 -11.33
N TYR A 362 26.15 -2.98 -10.10
CA TYR A 362 26.06 -1.65 -9.53
C TYR A 362 27.19 -1.47 -8.51
N GLN A 363 28.10 -0.52 -8.75
CA GLN A 363 29.26 -0.26 -7.89
C GLN A 363 30.03 -1.54 -7.48
N GLY A 364 30.23 -2.46 -8.45
CA GLY A 364 30.92 -3.74 -8.24
C GLY A 364 30.05 -4.88 -7.66
N SER A 365 28.82 -4.60 -7.23
CA SER A 365 27.88 -5.62 -6.74
C SER A 365 26.99 -6.15 -7.86
N VAL A 366 26.97 -7.46 -8.07
CA VAL A 366 26.10 -8.11 -9.06
C VAL A 366 24.63 -7.89 -8.71
N ALA A 367 23.79 -7.53 -9.68
CA ALA A 367 22.35 -7.32 -9.53
C ALA A 367 21.52 -8.61 -9.62
N GLY A 368 20.27 -8.55 -10.08
CA GLY A 368 19.29 -9.63 -9.95
C GLY A 368 18.74 -9.75 -8.52
N LEU A 369 17.54 -10.33 -8.38
CA LEU A 369 16.89 -10.52 -7.08
C LEU A 369 17.55 -11.61 -6.22
N TYR A 370 18.24 -12.55 -6.86
CA TYR A 370 18.91 -13.69 -6.23
C TYR A 370 20.40 -13.72 -6.61
N PRO A 371 21.22 -14.59 -5.98
CA PRO A 371 22.64 -14.71 -6.32
C PRO A 371 22.89 -14.93 -7.82
N ASN A 372 24.08 -14.52 -8.28
CA ASN A 372 24.55 -14.68 -9.66
C ASN A 372 23.74 -13.93 -10.74
N GLY A 373 23.01 -12.86 -10.38
CA GLY A 373 22.23 -12.09 -11.36
C GLY A 373 20.88 -12.71 -11.72
N SER A 374 20.44 -13.73 -10.97
CA SER A 374 19.17 -14.42 -11.23
C SER A 374 17.97 -13.62 -10.70
N ASN A 375 16.86 -13.66 -11.44
CA ASN A 375 15.54 -13.24 -10.94
C ASN A 375 14.65 -14.42 -10.59
N VAL A 376 15.18 -15.64 -10.70
CA VAL A 376 14.50 -16.89 -10.38
C VAL A 376 15.00 -17.39 -9.04
N ARG A 377 14.06 -17.71 -8.15
CA ARG A 377 14.33 -18.31 -6.85
C ARG A 377 15.10 -19.62 -7.04
N PRO A 378 16.19 -19.88 -6.28
CA PRO A 378 16.92 -21.15 -6.38
C PRO A 378 16.02 -22.36 -6.12
N ALA A 379 16.14 -23.42 -6.92
CA ALA A 379 15.18 -24.53 -6.95
C ALA A 379 14.99 -25.26 -5.60
N THR A 380 16.06 -25.45 -4.82
CA THR A 380 15.96 -26.08 -3.49
C THR A 380 15.21 -25.19 -2.52
N HIS A 381 15.51 -23.90 -2.53
CA HIS A 381 14.86 -22.90 -1.70
C HIS A 381 13.38 -22.69 -2.09
N ASP A 382 13.07 -22.78 -3.40
CA ASP A 382 11.71 -22.81 -3.92
C ASP A 382 10.93 -24.02 -3.41
N SER A 383 11.49 -25.22 -3.53
CA SER A 383 10.88 -26.46 -3.04
C SER A 383 10.59 -26.40 -1.54
N ASP A 384 11.50 -25.83 -0.74
CA ASP A 384 11.29 -25.65 0.70
C ASP A 384 10.13 -24.67 0.96
N GLY A 385 10.09 -23.52 0.28
CA GLY A 385 9.00 -22.54 0.37
C GLY A 385 7.64 -23.15 0.02
N VAL A 386 7.57 -23.92 -1.07
CA VAL A 386 6.34 -24.63 -1.49
C VAL A 386 5.90 -25.62 -0.42
N THR A 387 6.84 -26.34 0.18
CA THR A 387 6.55 -27.30 1.26
C THR A 387 5.96 -26.58 2.48
N PHE A 388 6.53 -25.45 2.90
CA PHE A 388 5.97 -24.65 3.99
C PHE A 388 4.56 -24.13 3.66
N ALA A 389 4.37 -23.64 2.43
CA ALA A 389 3.10 -23.14 1.95
C ALA A 389 2.00 -24.21 1.97
N GLN A 390 2.30 -25.41 1.47
CA GLN A 390 1.38 -26.56 1.51
C GLN A 390 1.06 -27.02 2.94
N GLY A 391 1.97 -26.80 3.88
CA GLY A 391 1.77 -27.12 5.29
C GLY A 391 1.00 -26.06 6.09
N ILE A 392 0.55 -24.95 5.49
CA ILE A 392 -0.28 -23.96 6.18
C ILE A 392 -1.70 -24.51 6.35
N GLN A 393 -2.24 -24.36 7.55
CA GLN A 393 -3.59 -24.79 7.91
C GLN A 393 -4.22 -23.80 8.89
N PRO A 394 -5.56 -23.77 9.03
CA PRO A 394 -6.20 -22.89 9.99
C PRO A 394 -5.88 -23.26 11.43
N LEU A 395 -5.69 -22.23 12.25
CA LEU A 395 -5.25 -22.32 13.65
C LEU A 395 -6.30 -21.70 14.57
N ASP A 396 -6.48 -22.26 15.77
CA ASP A 396 -7.21 -21.60 16.84
C ASP A 396 -6.41 -20.40 17.39
N SER A 397 -6.98 -19.66 18.34
CA SER A 397 -6.31 -18.48 18.94
C SER A 397 -5.02 -18.83 19.71
N ASN A 398 -4.83 -20.10 20.08
CA ASN A 398 -3.65 -20.61 20.76
C ASN A 398 -2.58 -21.13 19.78
N GLY A 399 -2.85 -21.10 18.47
CA GLY A 399 -1.92 -21.57 17.44
C GLY A 399 -1.99 -23.07 17.15
N ASN A 400 -3.01 -23.77 17.65
CA ASN A 400 -3.17 -25.19 17.36
C ASN A 400 -4.01 -25.40 16.09
N PRO A 401 -3.72 -26.41 15.26
CA PRO A 401 -4.54 -26.76 14.10
C PRO A 401 -6.03 -26.93 14.46
N SER A 402 -6.91 -26.26 13.71
CA SER A 402 -8.34 -26.27 13.96
C SER A 402 -9.15 -26.07 12.67
N PRO A 403 -10.11 -26.97 12.33
CA PRO A 403 -10.95 -26.81 11.13
C PRO A 403 -11.80 -25.52 11.12
N THR A 404 -12.10 -24.97 12.29
CA THR A 404 -12.83 -23.70 12.46
C THR A 404 -11.90 -22.51 12.69
N GLY A 405 -10.59 -22.76 12.73
CA GLY A 405 -9.56 -21.76 12.94
C GLY A 405 -9.40 -20.79 11.77
N LYS A 406 -8.40 -19.92 11.91
CA LYS A 406 -7.98 -18.94 10.91
C LYS A 406 -6.46 -18.93 10.81
N TYR A 407 -5.92 -18.37 9.74
CA TYR A 407 -4.50 -18.04 9.63
C TYR A 407 -4.34 -16.66 9.02
N VAL A 408 -3.18 -16.04 9.26
CA VAL A 408 -2.96 -14.62 9.00
C VAL A 408 -1.80 -14.38 8.05
N LEU A 409 -2.06 -13.57 7.03
CA LEU A 409 -1.06 -12.79 6.31
C LEU A 409 -0.98 -11.40 6.97
N LEU A 410 0.19 -11.04 7.49
CA LEU A 410 0.45 -9.77 8.15
C LEU A 410 1.35 -8.89 7.27
N ALA A 411 0.97 -7.62 7.07
CA ALA A 411 1.87 -6.61 6.51
C ALA A 411 2.70 -5.95 7.62
N VAL A 412 3.99 -5.73 7.35
CA VAL A 412 4.92 -4.99 8.23
C VAL A 412 5.68 -3.97 7.38
N GLY A 413 5.98 -2.80 7.93
CA GLY A 413 6.74 -1.77 7.24
C GLY A 413 6.32 -0.35 7.60
N GLU A 414 6.89 0.63 6.90
CA GLU A 414 6.65 2.05 7.11
C GLU A 414 5.33 2.57 6.50
N SER A 415 5.22 3.88 6.28
CA SER A 415 3.99 4.52 5.81
C SER A 415 3.64 4.24 4.34
N THR A 416 4.62 3.88 3.49
CA THR A 416 4.32 3.44 2.10
C THR A 416 3.58 2.11 2.12
N ALA A 417 4.16 1.12 2.81
CA ALA A 417 3.56 -0.19 3.03
C ALA A 417 2.17 -0.06 3.67
N GLN A 418 2.01 0.82 4.66
CA GLN A 418 0.70 1.08 5.27
C GLN A 418 -0.34 1.52 4.23
N ASN A 419 -0.01 2.51 3.41
CA ASN A 419 -0.92 3.08 2.42
C ASN A 419 -1.28 2.08 1.31
N GLU A 420 -0.28 1.38 0.79
CA GLU A 420 -0.46 0.36 -0.25
C GLU A 420 -1.31 -0.80 0.25
N PHE A 421 -1.02 -1.29 1.45
CA PHE A 421 -1.74 -2.42 2.01
C PHE A 421 -3.19 -2.04 2.38
N ASN A 422 -3.44 -0.78 2.78
CA ASN A 422 -4.80 -0.25 2.95
C ASN A 422 -5.63 -0.33 1.66
N ARG A 423 -5.01 -0.11 0.50
CA ARG A 423 -5.67 -0.26 -0.80
C ARG A 423 -5.84 -1.72 -1.21
N PHE A 424 -4.87 -2.57 -0.87
CA PHE A 424 -4.90 -4.01 -1.14
C PHE A 424 -6.00 -4.75 -0.36
N LEU A 425 -6.22 -4.42 0.92
CA LEU A 425 -7.20 -5.10 1.78
C LEU A 425 -8.60 -5.27 1.16
N PRO A 426 -9.29 -4.21 0.71
CA PRO A 426 -10.63 -4.35 0.13
C PRO A 426 -10.63 -5.19 -1.16
N ILE A 427 -9.60 -5.04 -2.00
CA ILE A 427 -9.48 -5.80 -3.26
C ILE A 427 -9.30 -7.30 -2.95
N ALA A 428 -8.37 -7.64 -2.06
CA ALA A 428 -8.12 -9.02 -1.66
C ALA A 428 -9.32 -9.66 -0.94
N ASN A 429 -10.04 -8.89 -0.12
CA ASN A 429 -11.25 -9.39 0.56
C ASN A 429 -12.45 -9.54 -0.37
N ALA A 430 -12.47 -8.84 -1.49
CA ALA A 430 -13.48 -9.01 -2.54
C ALA A 430 -13.16 -10.15 -3.52
N ASP A 431 -11.94 -10.71 -3.49
CA ASP A 431 -11.55 -11.82 -4.35
C ASP A 431 -12.30 -13.12 -3.97
N PRO A 432 -13.18 -13.65 -4.83
CA PRO A 432 -13.93 -14.86 -4.54
C PRO A 432 -13.06 -16.13 -4.47
N THR A 433 -11.84 -16.06 -5.00
CA THR A 433 -10.88 -17.16 -4.95
C THR A 433 -10.04 -17.16 -3.68
N LYS A 434 -10.08 -16.10 -2.86
CA LYS A 434 -9.35 -16.06 -1.59
C LYS A 434 -9.95 -17.06 -0.61
N ASN A 435 -9.08 -17.80 0.08
CA ASN A 435 -9.48 -18.73 1.12
C ASN A 435 -10.24 -18.02 2.25
N SER A 436 -11.43 -18.53 2.58
CA SER A 436 -12.28 -17.96 3.64
C SER A 436 -11.66 -18.01 5.05
N LYS A 437 -10.63 -18.84 5.25
CA LYS A 437 -9.89 -18.97 6.51
C LYS A 437 -8.73 -17.98 6.63
N LEU A 438 -8.34 -17.34 5.53
CA LEU A 438 -7.28 -16.34 5.50
C LEU A 438 -7.80 -14.97 5.96
N VAL A 439 -7.25 -14.49 7.06
CA VAL A 439 -7.37 -13.11 7.50
C VAL A 439 -6.14 -12.33 7.05
N ILE A 440 -6.36 -11.17 6.45
CA ILE A 440 -5.29 -10.27 6.02
C ILE A 440 -5.28 -9.09 6.97
N VAL A 441 -4.14 -8.83 7.61
CA VAL A 441 -4.00 -7.77 8.62
C VAL A 441 -2.95 -6.76 8.17
N ASN A 442 -3.33 -5.48 8.14
CA ASN A 442 -2.37 -4.40 7.96
C ASN A 442 -1.70 -4.07 9.30
N GLY A 443 -0.44 -4.46 9.47
CA GLY A 443 0.38 -4.10 10.63
C GLY A 443 1.41 -3.00 10.34
N ALA A 444 1.51 -2.54 9.08
CA ALA A 444 2.43 -1.50 8.67
C ALA A 444 2.02 -0.14 9.26
N GLN A 445 3.03 0.66 9.65
CA GLN A 445 2.89 1.84 10.49
C GLN A 445 3.91 2.89 10.06
N GLY A 446 3.46 4.13 9.85
CA GLY A 446 4.38 5.24 9.56
C GLY A 446 5.49 5.40 10.61
N GLY A 447 6.73 5.50 10.14
CA GLY A 447 7.93 5.62 10.99
C GLY A 447 8.44 4.32 11.59
N ALA A 448 7.82 3.18 11.28
CA ALA A 448 8.27 1.86 11.70
C ALA A 448 9.33 1.35 10.73
N THR A 449 10.57 1.80 10.91
CA THR A 449 11.70 1.45 10.05
C THR A 449 12.40 0.16 10.51
N PRO A 450 13.23 -0.48 9.67
CA PRO A 450 13.90 -1.74 9.99
C PRO A 450 14.68 -1.69 11.31
N ASN A 451 15.45 -0.63 11.56
CA ASN A 451 16.25 -0.50 12.78
C ASN A 451 15.42 -0.58 14.08
N VAL A 452 14.17 -0.09 14.10
CA VAL A 452 13.27 -0.17 15.27
C VAL A 452 12.53 -1.50 15.36
N PHE A 453 12.41 -2.26 14.27
CA PHE A 453 11.80 -3.59 14.29
C PHE A 453 12.75 -4.70 14.78
N THR A 454 14.06 -4.44 14.83
CA THR A 454 15.07 -5.37 15.38
C THR A 454 14.86 -5.72 16.86
N SER A 455 14.11 -4.91 17.61
CA SER A 455 13.81 -5.14 19.02
C SER A 455 12.42 -5.71 19.21
N SER A 456 12.29 -6.83 19.92
CA SER A 456 10.99 -7.43 20.29
C SER A 456 10.13 -6.53 21.19
N THR A 457 10.72 -5.52 21.84
CA THR A 457 10.01 -4.54 22.68
C THR A 457 9.63 -3.28 21.92
N SER A 458 9.80 -3.24 20.60
CA SER A 458 9.38 -2.13 19.76
C SER A 458 7.91 -1.77 20.01
N VAL A 459 7.63 -0.48 20.06
CA VAL A 459 6.26 0.04 20.19
C VAL A 459 5.40 -0.37 19.00
N TYR A 460 6.01 -0.55 17.83
CA TYR A 460 5.32 -0.98 16.62
C TYR A 460 4.85 -2.44 16.71
N TRP A 461 5.67 -3.33 17.29
CA TRP A 461 5.23 -4.70 17.62
C TRP A 461 4.10 -4.69 18.65
N SER A 462 4.20 -3.83 19.67
CA SER A 462 3.16 -3.68 20.69
C SER A 462 1.81 -3.30 20.06
N MET A 463 1.79 -2.39 19.08
CA MET A 463 0.58 -2.03 18.35
C MET A 463 0.02 -3.18 17.50
N ILE A 464 0.88 -3.94 16.81
CA ILE A 464 0.45 -5.12 16.03
C ILE A 464 -0.22 -6.14 16.95
N LEU A 465 0.43 -6.47 18.07
CA LEU A 465 0.01 -7.52 19.00
C LEU A 465 -1.26 -7.14 19.78
N ASN A 466 -1.33 -5.89 20.25
CA ASN A 466 -2.40 -5.46 21.17
C ASN A 466 -3.57 -4.78 20.45
N ASN A 467 -3.38 -4.32 19.21
CA ASN A 467 -4.40 -3.57 18.50
C ASN A 467 -4.72 -4.15 17.12
N TYR A 468 -3.78 -4.27 16.18
CA TYR A 468 -4.14 -4.62 14.80
C TYR A 468 -4.58 -6.08 14.62
N LEU A 469 -3.93 -7.03 15.27
CA LEU A 469 -4.39 -8.44 15.25
C LEU A 469 -5.75 -8.59 15.96
N PRO A 470 -5.95 -8.08 17.20
CA PRO A 470 -7.26 -8.18 17.87
C PRO A 470 -8.41 -7.47 17.15
N GLN A 471 -8.16 -6.33 16.50
CA GLN A 471 -9.17 -5.65 15.67
C GLN A 471 -9.73 -6.54 14.55
N ASN A 472 -8.95 -7.53 14.10
CA ASN A 472 -9.33 -8.52 13.09
C ASN A 472 -9.75 -9.88 13.69
N ALA A 473 -9.92 -9.94 15.02
CA ALA A 473 -10.28 -11.15 15.77
C ALA A 473 -9.32 -12.32 15.47
N VAL A 474 -8.02 -12.04 15.52
CA VAL A 474 -6.91 -13.00 15.37
C VAL A 474 -5.79 -12.70 16.38
N THR A 475 -4.88 -13.66 16.59
CA THR A 475 -3.73 -13.55 17.51
C THR A 475 -2.39 -13.73 16.79
N ALA A 476 -1.29 -13.41 17.49
CA ALA A 476 0.06 -13.62 16.98
C ALA A 476 0.35 -15.09 16.63
N ASN A 477 -0.26 -16.02 17.36
CA ASN A 477 -0.13 -17.45 17.12
C ASN A 477 -0.77 -17.91 15.80
N GLN A 478 -1.57 -17.07 15.16
CA GLN A 478 -2.23 -17.37 13.88
C GLN A 478 -1.49 -16.77 12.68
N VAL A 479 -0.42 -16.00 12.90
CA VAL A 479 0.41 -15.43 11.83
C VAL A 479 1.29 -16.52 11.22
N VAL A 480 1.09 -16.78 9.92
CA VAL A 480 1.79 -17.83 9.17
C VAL A 480 2.64 -17.28 8.02
N ALA A 481 2.29 -16.09 7.53
CA ALA A 481 3.02 -15.39 6.49
C ALA A 481 3.11 -13.89 6.81
N ILE A 482 4.24 -13.28 6.47
CA ILE A 482 4.44 -11.84 6.52
C ILE A 482 4.83 -11.33 5.13
N TRP A 483 4.27 -10.18 4.76
CA TRP A 483 4.77 -9.34 3.67
C TRP A 483 5.41 -8.09 4.28
N MET A 484 6.63 -7.75 3.87
CA MET A 484 7.33 -6.56 4.33
C MET A 484 7.78 -5.70 3.17
N GLU A 485 7.46 -4.43 3.24
CA GLU A 485 8.09 -3.37 2.45
C GLU A 485 8.54 -2.31 3.44
N ASP A 486 9.85 -2.11 3.55
CA ASP A 486 10.40 -1.19 4.53
C ASP A 486 11.81 -0.75 4.13
N VAL A 487 12.29 0.34 4.72
CA VAL A 487 13.65 0.86 4.53
C VAL A 487 13.97 1.86 5.64
N ASP A 488 15.23 2.01 6.03
CA ASP A 488 15.57 3.00 7.06
C ASP A 488 15.43 4.44 6.57
N GLY A 489 15.15 5.31 7.54
CA GLY A 489 15.13 6.74 7.37
C GLY A 489 16.52 7.40 7.47
N ILE A 490 17.34 7.39 6.42
CA ILE A 490 18.59 8.16 6.30
C ILE A 490 18.54 9.36 5.32
N ALA A 491 19.20 10.47 5.68
CA ALA A 491 19.25 11.65 4.82
C ALA A 491 20.17 11.49 3.59
N LYS A 492 21.20 10.63 3.69
CA LYS A 492 22.18 10.31 2.65
C LYS A 492 22.73 8.91 2.88
N GLY A 493 22.67 8.05 1.87
CA GLY A 493 23.28 6.73 1.88
C GLY A 493 24.72 6.70 1.37
N THR A 494 25.45 5.72 1.85
CA THR A 494 26.81 5.34 1.48
C THR A 494 26.81 3.86 1.14
N PHE A 495 26.87 3.57 -0.15
CA PHE A 495 26.99 2.20 -0.64
C PHE A 495 28.46 1.71 -0.52
N PRO A 496 28.71 0.45 -0.08
CA PRO A 496 27.72 -0.54 0.39
C PRO A 496 27.46 -0.47 1.91
N THR A 497 28.15 0.38 2.67
CA THR A 497 28.15 0.38 4.14
C THR A 497 26.76 0.45 4.76
N ASP A 498 25.92 1.41 4.34
CA ASP A 498 24.58 1.58 4.92
C ASP A 498 23.65 0.43 4.55
N ILE A 499 23.87 -0.18 3.37
CA ILE A 499 23.10 -1.34 2.90
C ILE A 499 23.51 -2.62 3.63
N ALA A 500 24.78 -2.76 4.02
CA ALA A 500 25.23 -3.86 4.88
C ALA A 500 24.64 -3.76 6.30
N THR A 501 24.48 -2.54 6.83
CA THR A 501 23.74 -2.29 8.08
C THR A 501 22.29 -2.73 7.92
N LEU A 502 21.59 -2.25 6.89
CA LEU A 502 20.20 -2.59 6.61
C LEU A 502 20.00 -4.11 6.40
N GLN A 503 20.95 -4.79 5.75
CA GLN A 503 20.95 -6.25 5.64
C GLN A 503 20.95 -6.90 7.03
N THR A 504 21.86 -6.49 7.90
CA THR A 504 21.99 -7.03 9.27
C THR A 504 20.69 -6.81 10.07
N GLU A 505 20.03 -5.68 9.85
CA GLU A 505 18.75 -5.39 10.48
C GLU A 505 17.64 -6.30 9.97
N TYR A 506 17.51 -6.52 8.66
CA TYR A 506 16.56 -7.51 8.12
C TYR A 506 16.79 -8.90 8.71
N GLU A 507 18.04 -9.36 8.78
CA GLU A 507 18.40 -10.65 9.39
C GLU A 507 18.00 -10.75 10.88
N THR A 508 18.11 -9.64 11.61
CA THR A 508 17.71 -9.56 13.02
C THR A 508 16.19 -9.49 13.18
N ILE A 509 15.50 -8.79 12.28
CA ILE A 509 14.04 -8.72 12.23
C ILE A 509 13.45 -10.10 11.97
N MET A 510 14.05 -10.92 11.12
CA MET A 510 13.62 -12.29 10.86
C MET A 510 13.60 -13.15 12.14
N GLN A 511 14.62 -13.02 12.99
CA GLN A 511 14.69 -13.70 14.29
C GLN A 511 13.67 -13.13 15.29
N THR A 512 13.47 -11.81 15.26
CA THR A 512 12.48 -11.13 16.09
C THR A 512 11.06 -11.57 15.74
N MET A 513 10.71 -11.60 14.45
CA MET A 513 9.43 -12.09 13.94
C MET A 513 9.21 -13.56 14.31
N HIS A 514 10.23 -14.41 14.18
CA HIS A 514 10.14 -15.81 14.61
C HIS A 514 9.79 -15.94 16.11
N THR A 515 10.36 -15.08 16.94
CA THR A 515 10.09 -15.04 18.39
C THR A 515 8.66 -14.55 18.69
N LEU A 516 8.19 -13.54 17.97
CA LEU A 516 6.87 -12.92 18.21
C LEU A 516 5.70 -13.71 17.61
N PHE A 517 5.96 -14.49 16.54
CA PHE A 517 4.96 -15.20 15.75
C PHE A 517 5.33 -16.70 15.64
N PRO A 518 4.96 -17.54 16.62
CA PRO A 518 5.44 -18.91 16.72
C PRO A 518 5.08 -19.84 15.54
N ASN A 519 4.06 -19.49 14.76
CA ASN A 519 3.62 -20.25 13.59
C ASN A 519 4.03 -19.62 12.25
N LEU A 520 4.87 -18.58 12.27
CA LEU A 520 5.34 -17.90 11.07
C LEU A 520 6.27 -18.82 10.27
N LYS A 521 5.92 -19.04 9.00
CA LYS A 521 6.67 -19.90 8.08
C LYS A 521 7.30 -19.13 6.93
N LEU A 522 6.57 -18.17 6.39
CA LEU A 522 6.89 -17.50 5.13
C LEU A 522 7.06 -15.99 5.34
N MET A 523 8.10 -15.42 4.76
CA MET A 523 8.36 -13.99 4.76
C MET A 523 8.70 -13.51 3.34
N TYR A 524 7.96 -12.52 2.85
CA TYR A 524 8.08 -11.96 1.51
C TYR A 524 8.49 -10.50 1.56
N PHE A 525 9.67 -10.17 1.03
CA PHE A 525 10.13 -8.79 0.89
C PHE A 525 9.66 -8.18 -0.42
N SER A 526 9.16 -6.96 -0.37
CA SER A 526 9.00 -6.08 -1.53
C SER A 526 9.93 -4.89 -1.43
N SER A 527 10.42 -4.43 -2.57
CA SER A 527 11.15 -3.16 -2.63
C SER A 527 10.15 -2.02 -2.51
N ARG A 528 10.55 -0.91 -1.91
CA ARG A 528 9.76 0.32 -1.96
C ARG A 528 9.49 0.77 -3.40
N VAL A 529 8.29 1.32 -3.64
CA VAL A 529 8.00 2.08 -4.86
C VAL A 529 8.85 3.35 -4.88
N TYR A 530 9.80 3.46 -5.81
CA TYR A 530 10.60 4.67 -5.95
C TYR A 530 10.95 4.96 -7.41
N ALA A 531 10.75 6.22 -7.82
CA ALA A 531 10.78 6.68 -9.22
C ALA A 531 11.59 7.97 -9.47
N GLY A 532 12.33 8.48 -8.48
CA GLY A 532 13.09 9.73 -8.59
C GLY A 532 12.36 10.96 -8.04
N TYR A 533 11.02 10.97 -8.03
CA TYR A 533 10.22 12.18 -7.80
C TYR A 533 10.39 12.84 -6.41
N SER A 534 10.83 12.13 -5.38
CA SER A 534 11.05 12.77 -4.06
C SER A 534 12.39 13.50 -3.92
N ASN A 535 13.32 13.38 -4.88
CA ASN A 535 14.59 14.11 -4.83
C ASN A 535 14.38 15.60 -5.13
N GLY A 536 14.38 16.41 -4.07
CA GLY A 536 14.25 17.88 -4.18
C GLY A 536 13.00 18.46 -3.52
N VAL A 537 12.04 17.63 -3.10
CA VAL A 537 10.91 18.07 -2.27
C VAL A 537 10.83 17.22 -1.00
N GLY A 538 10.59 17.89 0.12
CA GLY A 538 10.48 17.26 1.43
C GLY A 538 11.78 16.78 2.06
N LYS A 539 12.86 16.56 1.27
CA LYS A 539 14.08 15.84 1.73
C LYS A 539 13.66 14.53 2.39
N PRO A 540 13.06 13.59 1.62
CA PRO A 540 12.57 12.34 2.17
C PRO A 540 13.71 11.67 2.96
N PRO A 541 13.40 10.94 4.03
CA PRO A 541 14.42 10.28 4.82
C PRO A 541 15.01 9.07 4.08
N ASN A 542 14.86 8.91 2.78
CA ASN A 542 15.34 7.77 2.01
C ASN A 542 15.39 8.13 0.51
N PRO A 543 16.27 9.08 0.11
CA PRO A 543 16.38 9.54 -1.28
C PRO A 543 17.07 8.51 -2.19
N GLU A 544 17.03 8.70 -3.50
CA GLU A 544 17.89 7.91 -4.40
C GLU A 544 19.35 8.34 -4.31
N PRO A 545 20.32 7.41 -4.45
CA PRO A 545 20.14 6.00 -4.82
C PRO A 545 19.82 5.03 -3.66
N TYR A 546 19.66 5.52 -2.42
CA TYR A 546 19.50 4.64 -1.26
C TYR A 546 18.23 3.78 -1.33
N ALA A 547 17.12 4.34 -1.81
CA ALA A 547 15.87 3.60 -2.00
C ALA A 547 15.98 2.48 -3.04
N TYR A 548 16.74 2.65 -4.11
CA TYR A 548 17.12 1.56 -5.01
C TYR A 548 18.04 0.56 -4.32
N GLU A 549 19.07 1.06 -3.64
CA GLU A 549 20.16 0.28 -3.05
C GLU A 549 19.67 -0.65 -1.93
N MET A 550 18.56 -0.35 -1.24
CA MET A 550 17.95 -1.26 -0.26
C MET A 550 17.67 -2.65 -0.85
N SER A 551 17.46 -2.74 -2.16
CA SER A 551 17.21 -4.01 -2.84
C SER A 551 18.41 -4.95 -2.76
N PHE A 552 19.63 -4.42 -2.63
CA PHE A 552 20.81 -5.22 -2.35
C PHE A 552 20.79 -5.78 -0.92
N ALA A 553 20.31 -5.04 0.08
CA ALA A 553 20.20 -5.54 1.45
C ALA A 553 19.27 -6.76 1.54
N VAL A 554 18.08 -6.68 0.93
CA VAL A 554 17.15 -7.83 0.85
C VAL A 554 17.78 -9.01 0.13
N LYS A 555 18.38 -8.77 -1.03
CA LYS A 555 19.09 -9.80 -1.80
C LYS A 555 20.17 -10.48 -0.97
N TRP A 556 21.00 -9.71 -0.27
CA TRP A 556 22.11 -10.24 0.51
C TRP A 556 21.63 -11.02 1.74
N ALA A 557 20.57 -10.57 2.42
CA ALA A 557 19.96 -11.34 3.52
C ALA A 557 19.41 -12.70 3.05
N ILE A 558 18.72 -12.73 1.88
CA ILE A 558 18.29 -13.99 1.25
C ILE A 558 19.51 -14.84 0.90
N GLN A 559 20.56 -14.24 0.34
CA GLN A 559 21.79 -14.95 -0.01
C GLN A 559 22.48 -15.57 1.21
N ASP A 560 22.49 -14.90 2.36
CA ASP A 560 23.06 -15.44 3.59
C ASP A 560 22.22 -16.60 4.14
N GLN A 561 20.89 -16.52 4.04
CA GLN A 561 20.02 -17.65 4.34
C GLN A 561 20.26 -18.85 3.39
N LEU A 562 20.45 -18.60 2.09
CA LEU A 562 20.80 -19.62 1.09
C LEU A 562 22.16 -20.27 1.35
N ASN A 563 23.12 -19.49 1.85
CA ASN A 563 24.47 -19.96 2.20
C ASN A 563 24.52 -20.72 3.54
N GLY A 564 23.38 -20.87 4.23
CA GLY A 564 23.27 -21.63 5.47
C GLY A 564 23.76 -20.86 6.70
N ASN A 565 23.65 -19.53 6.71
CA ASN A 565 23.89 -18.75 7.93
C ASN A 565 23.02 -19.27 9.08
N ALA A 566 23.65 -19.73 10.16
CA ALA A 566 22.97 -20.38 11.27
C ALA A 566 21.94 -19.49 11.98
N ASN A 567 22.13 -18.16 11.95
CA ASN A 567 21.20 -17.19 12.54
C ASN A 567 19.93 -16.99 11.70
N LEU A 568 19.89 -17.57 10.50
CA LEU A 568 18.78 -17.49 9.55
C LEU A 568 18.21 -18.88 9.22
N ASN A 569 18.53 -19.89 10.03
CA ASN A 569 18.09 -21.24 9.75
C ASN A 569 16.56 -21.35 9.85
N TYR A 570 15.93 -21.69 8.72
CA TYR A 570 14.50 -21.95 8.59
C TYR A 570 14.18 -23.45 8.47
N ASN A 571 15.20 -24.28 8.23
CA ASN A 571 15.02 -25.70 7.93
C ASN A 571 15.34 -26.53 9.19
N PRO A 572 14.35 -27.24 9.78
CA PRO A 572 14.56 -28.02 11.00
C PRO A 572 15.56 -29.18 10.81
N ASN A 573 15.83 -29.59 9.57
CA ASN A 573 16.83 -30.63 9.28
C ASN A 573 18.27 -30.12 9.48
N ASN A 574 18.48 -28.80 9.50
CA ASN A 574 19.80 -28.18 9.64
C ASN A 574 20.07 -27.68 11.06
N GLY A 575 19.15 -27.89 12.01
CA GLY A 575 19.27 -27.45 13.40
C GLY A 575 18.02 -26.71 13.89
N PRO A 576 18.10 -26.02 15.04
CA PRO A 576 17.02 -25.18 15.54
C PRO A 576 16.58 -24.16 14.48
N VAL A 577 15.27 -24.06 14.27
CA VAL A 577 14.69 -22.99 13.45
C VAL A 577 14.73 -21.71 14.27
N VAL A 578 15.28 -20.65 13.70
CA VAL A 578 15.45 -19.34 14.37
C VAL A 578 14.94 -18.18 13.53
N ALA A 579 14.57 -18.43 12.27
CA ALA A 579 14.01 -17.46 11.34
C ALA A 579 13.01 -18.15 10.41
N PRO A 580 11.99 -17.45 9.89
CA PRO A 580 11.17 -18.00 8.81
C PRO A 580 11.96 -18.09 7.49
N TRP A 581 11.42 -18.85 6.55
CA TRP A 581 11.89 -18.84 5.18
C TRP A 581 11.62 -17.45 4.57
N MET A 582 12.63 -16.82 3.97
CA MET A 582 12.48 -15.51 3.30
C MET A 582 12.67 -15.59 1.80
N SER A 583 11.88 -14.81 1.07
CA SER A 583 12.02 -14.68 -0.37
C SER A 583 11.54 -13.31 -0.83
N TRP A 584 11.75 -12.99 -2.10
CA TRP A 584 11.11 -11.83 -2.71
C TRP A 584 9.61 -12.09 -2.91
N GLY A 585 8.79 -11.13 -2.50
CA GLY A 585 7.48 -10.89 -3.06
C GLY A 585 7.59 -10.08 -4.35
N PRO A 586 6.58 -9.26 -4.69
CA PRO A 586 6.67 -8.35 -5.82
C PRO A 586 7.85 -7.37 -5.68
N TYR A 587 8.55 -7.12 -6.79
CA TYR A 587 9.59 -6.10 -6.87
C TYR A 587 9.01 -4.86 -7.57
N TYR A 588 8.87 -3.76 -6.85
CA TYR A 588 8.17 -2.56 -7.34
C TYR A 588 9.09 -1.49 -7.93
N TRP A 589 10.38 -1.49 -7.62
CA TRP A 589 11.27 -0.41 -8.05
C TRP A 589 11.31 -0.30 -9.58
N SER A 590 11.22 0.91 -10.10
CA SER A 590 11.41 1.23 -11.52
C SER A 590 11.85 2.69 -11.65
N ASN A 591 12.67 3.03 -12.65
CA ASN A 591 13.20 4.39 -12.80
C ASN A 591 12.16 5.35 -13.41
N GLY A 592 11.07 5.56 -12.67
CA GLY A 592 9.92 6.36 -13.07
C GLY A 592 9.42 6.00 -14.45
N MET A 593 9.55 6.97 -15.34
CA MET A 593 9.09 6.92 -16.72
C MET A 593 10.01 6.18 -17.70
N LEU A 594 11.26 5.93 -17.32
CA LEU A 594 12.17 5.10 -18.14
C LEU A 594 11.78 3.63 -18.10
N GLY A 595 11.15 3.20 -17.00
CA GLY A 595 10.52 1.91 -16.89
C GLY A 595 11.48 0.73 -16.76
N ARG A 596 10.89 -0.42 -16.45
CA ARG A 596 11.53 -1.73 -16.54
C ARG A 596 11.30 -2.38 -17.89
N ASN A 597 12.10 -3.37 -18.23
CA ASN A 597 11.96 -4.16 -19.47
C ASN A 597 10.61 -4.89 -19.57
N ASP A 598 9.96 -5.18 -18.42
CA ASP A 598 8.62 -5.76 -18.35
C ASP A 598 7.49 -4.72 -18.44
N GLY A 599 7.82 -3.44 -18.61
CA GLY A 599 6.88 -2.34 -18.80
C GLY A 599 6.41 -1.67 -17.51
N LEU A 600 6.90 -2.08 -16.32
CA LEU A 600 6.55 -1.37 -15.09
C LEU A 600 7.14 0.05 -15.12
N VAL A 601 6.26 1.05 -15.11
CA VAL A 601 6.59 2.48 -14.97
C VAL A 601 5.85 3.08 -13.78
N TRP A 602 6.42 4.15 -13.24
CA TRP A 602 5.79 5.00 -12.25
C TRP A 602 5.67 6.42 -12.80
N ASP A 603 4.43 6.86 -12.97
CA ASP A 603 4.07 8.19 -13.44
C ASP A 603 4.11 9.16 -12.23
N CYS A 604 4.14 10.47 -12.47
CA CYS A 604 4.15 11.40 -11.33
C CYS A 604 2.87 11.29 -10.48
N GLU A 605 1.72 11.13 -11.13
CA GLU A 605 0.41 10.99 -10.50
C GLU A 605 0.23 9.65 -9.75
N ASP A 606 1.15 8.70 -9.96
CA ASP A 606 1.23 7.53 -9.10
C ASP A 606 1.74 7.89 -7.70
N PHE A 607 2.22 9.10 -7.46
CA PHE A 607 2.69 9.58 -6.15
C PHE A 607 1.81 10.69 -5.58
N SER A 608 1.88 10.82 -4.26
CA SER A 608 1.38 11.98 -3.53
C SER A 608 2.39 13.13 -3.64
N SER A 609 2.04 14.30 -3.11
CA SER A 609 2.85 15.51 -3.22
C SER A 609 4.25 15.48 -2.59
N ASP A 610 4.52 14.47 -1.78
CA ASP A 610 5.86 14.23 -1.23
C ASP A 610 6.78 13.42 -2.15
N GLY A 611 6.29 12.95 -3.30
CA GLY A 611 7.01 12.10 -4.25
C GLY A 611 7.45 10.74 -3.66
N THR A 612 6.90 10.38 -2.49
CA THR A 612 7.34 9.25 -1.65
C THR A 612 6.24 8.21 -1.52
N HIS A 613 5.02 8.64 -1.19
CA HIS A 613 3.89 7.73 -1.01
C HIS A 613 3.15 7.54 -2.33
N PRO A 614 2.79 6.30 -2.69
CA PRO A 614 1.88 6.08 -3.80
C PRO A 614 0.55 6.81 -3.58
N SER A 615 0.03 7.44 -4.63
CA SER A 615 -1.23 8.15 -4.61
C SER A 615 -2.38 7.17 -4.37
N SER A 616 -3.39 7.62 -3.63
CA SER A 616 -4.59 6.81 -3.38
C SER A 616 -5.38 6.49 -4.64
N THR A 617 -5.28 7.35 -5.65
CA THR A 617 -6.01 7.22 -6.92
C THR A 617 -5.39 6.16 -7.83
N PHE A 618 -4.07 6.20 -8.01
CA PHE A 618 -3.39 5.40 -9.05
C PHE A 618 -2.33 4.47 -8.46
N GLY A 619 -1.32 5.03 -7.77
CA GLY A 619 -0.14 4.26 -7.36
C GLY A 619 -0.45 3.11 -6.41
N GLN A 620 -1.29 3.34 -5.39
CA GLN A 620 -1.66 2.29 -4.44
C GLN A 620 -2.41 1.12 -5.10
N LEU A 621 -3.23 1.39 -6.13
CA LEU A 621 -3.93 0.35 -6.88
C LEU A 621 -2.94 -0.47 -7.73
N LYS A 622 -1.93 0.18 -8.30
CA LYS A 622 -0.85 -0.48 -9.06
C LYS A 622 -0.06 -1.44 -8.17
N VAL A 623 0.32 -1.01 -6.96
CA VAL A 623 0.97 -1.87 -5.96
C VAL A 623 0.07 -3.03 -5.55
N ALA A 624 -1.17 -2.72 -5.15
CA ALA A 624 -2.13 -3.73 -4.70
C ALA A 624 -2.40 -4.81 -5.74
N SER A 625 -2.46 -4.45 -7.02
CA SER A 625 -2.68 -5.39 -8.13
C SER A 625 -1.50 -6.34 -8.31
N GLN A 626 -0.26 -5.85 -8.20
CA GLN A 626 0.94 -6.68 -8.27
C GLN A 626 1.05 -7.64 -7.08
N LEU A 627 0.72 -7.17 -5.86
CA LEU A 627 0.69 -8.03 -4.67
C LEU A 627 -0.40 -9.10 -4.77
N LEU A 628 -1.59 -8.74 -5.22
CA LEU A 628 -2.67 -9.70 -5.44
C LEU A 628 -2.28 -10.75 -6.48
N ASN A 629 -1.65 -10.33 -7.59
CA ASN A 629 -1.15 -11.27 -8.58
C ASN A 629 -0.16 -12.26 -7.96
N PHE A 630 0.85 -11.76 -7.25
CA PHE A 630 1.84 -12.59 -6.59
C PHE A 630 1.21 -13.64 -5.66
N LEU A 631 0.20 -13.26 -4.88
CA LEU A 631 -0.52 -14.17 -3.98
C LEU A 631 -1.34 -15.25 -4.73
N LYS A 632 -1.72 -14.98 -5.98
CA LYS A 632 -2.53 -15.88 -6.81
C LYS A 632 -1.74 -16.72 -7.79
N THR A 633 -0.46 -16.40 -8.02
CA THR A 633 0.34 -17.07 -9.05
C THR A 633 1.63 -17.69 -8.52
N ASP A 634 2.21 -17.19 -7.42
CA ASP A 634 3.43 -17.78 -6.88
C ASP A 634 3.11 -19.14 -6.22
N ASN A 635 3.95 -20.13 -6.49
CA ASN A 635 3.78 -21.50 -5.98
C ASN A 635 3.90 -21.58 -4.44
N THR A 636 4.49 -20.57 -3.79
CA THR A 636 4.61 -20.48 -2.32
C THR A 636 3.45 -19.72 -1.68
N THR A 637 2.56 -19.11 -2.46
CA THR A 637 1.40 -18.36 -1.95
C THR A 637 0.08 -19.03 -2.27
N THR A 638 -0.03 -19.58 -3.48
CA THR A 638 -1.24 -20.24 -3.98
C THR A 638 -1.81 -21.35 -3.09
N PRO A 639 -1.02 -22.20 -2.41
CA PRO A 639 -1.56 -23.27 -1.58
C PRO A 639 -2.42 -22.79 -0.39
N TRP A 640 -2.16 -21.58 0.12
CA TRP A 640 -2.86 -21.03 1.28
C TRP A 640 -3.64 -19.75 0.99
N TYR A 641 -3.33 -19.03 -0.09
CA TYR A 641 -4.13 -17.88 -0.50
C TYR A 641 -5.43 -18.31 -1.17
N LEU A 642 -5.37 -19.28 -2.09
CA LEU A 642 -6.54 -19.71 -2.86
C LEU A 642 -7.43 -20.67 -2.05
N ALA A 643 -8.74 -20.60 -2.27
CA ALA A 643 -9.70 -21.57 -1.82
C ALA A 643 -9.55 -22.84 -2.68
N HIS A 644 -9.10 -23.94 -2.07
CA HIS A 644 -9.01 -25.26 -2.69
C HIS A 644 -10.14 -26.17 -2.20
#